data_AF-A0A5N5PNT2-F1
#
_entry.id   AF-A0A5N5PNT2-F1
#
_cell.length_a   1.000
_cell.length_b   1.000
_cell.length_c   1.000
_cell.angle_alpha   90.00
_cell.angle_beta   90.00
_cell.angle_gamma   90.00
#
_symmetry.space_group_name_H-M   'P 1'
#
loop_
_entity.id
_entity.type
_entity.pdbx_description
1 polymer ?
#
loop_
_entity_poly.entity_id
_entity_poly.type
_entity_poly.pdbx_seq_one_letter_code
_entity_poly.pdbx_strand_id
1 'polypeptide(L)'
;MADLKEAITVARQAVDQTPDNHPARAVWLNNLGNMLERRYERRGEMAYLDEAITIARQAVASTPHDHPGRAAMLNNLGNKLRSRYERRDEIADLEEAITLARQAVDQTPHDHLARAVWLNNLGSMLGRRYERTGEMADLEEAITLARQAVEQTPDDHPDQSTWLNNLGNIFERRYERTGEMADLEEAITLARQAVNQAPDDHPDQAGMLNNLGSKLQRLCKRTGEMTDLEKAIAAARQAVDQTPYDHPDQATWLNNLGNMLESRYKLTGKMADLEEAITVARKAVDQTPYDHPNRATWLNNLGNIFERRYDGRGEMADLGEASSCLMNAWYCRTASPFPRITAAAQCLKLLAYQQRVDVAIQLGKDVIDLLPIVNTRMLERSDQQFVVSTFAGVATDLCAFLLESNQPADALYYLETGRAVIIGQLVDARSDVSTLAQQRPDVARRYQELRDEINAPLRPEQEAAAQMPSRRREALSELDACIQEIRGITGFERFLLGQTAAEMQECASGGTIVVVNVAMLRSDAILVSADAIKTVNLPRLTASDAEVWLGKKWTGPRSERAQKNKEYLEYLSWLWEACVRQVLVEVGGGSDLADGLPRIWWLGTGLASSMPFHAAGTHAAGSTENAFDKVVSSYTPSGQGILQASRIGSGREWRV
;
A
#
# COMPACT_ATOMS: atom_id res chain seq x y z
N MET A 1 -35.54 13.64 5.45
CA MET A 1 -34.39 14.20 6.23
C MET A 1 -34.86 14.89 7.51
N ALA A 2 -35.96 15.65 7.46
CA ALA A 2 -36.68 16.09 8.66
C ALA A 2 -37.10 14.88 9.53
N ASP A 3 -37.53 13.79 8.88
CA ASP A 3 -38.09 12.60 9.54
C ASP A 3 -37.08 11.86 10.44
N LEU A 4 -35.80 11.76 10.06
CA LEU A 4 -34.78 11.12 10.90
C LEU A 4 -34.39 11.99 12.11
N LYS A 5 -34.37 13.32 11.94
CA LYS A 5 -34.12 14.25 13.05
C LYS A 5 -35.29 14.24 14.05
N GLU A 6 -36.51 14.22 13.53
CA GLU A 6 -37.73 14.10 14.32
C GLU A 6 -37.79 12.75 15.03
N ALA A 7 -37.49 11.65 14.34
CA ALA A 7 -37.42 10.31 14.95
C ALA A 7 -36.42 10.24 16.12
N ILE A 8 -35.23 10.82 15.98
CA ILE A 8 -34.24 10.91 17.07
C ILE A 8 -34.77 11.75 18.23
N THR A 9 -35.47 12.84 17.94
CA THR A 9 -36.06 13.71 18.98
C THR A 9 -37.13 12.96 19.76
N VAL A 10 -38.03 12.24 19.06
CA VAL A 10 -39.08 11.41 19.67
C VAL A 10 -38.47 10.24 20.46
N ALA A 11 -37.44 9.58 19.92
CA ALA A 11 -36.75 8.51 20.62
C ALA A 11 -36.05 8.99 21.91
N ARG A 12 -35.45 10.19 21.89
CA ARG A 12 -34.91 10.82 23.11
C ARG A 12 -36.01 11.09 24.13
N GLN A 13 -37.14 11.65 23.72
CA GLN A 13 -38.28 11.87 24.61
C GLN A 13 -38.81 10.56 25.20
N ALA A 14 -38.89 9.50 24.40
CA ALA A 14 -39.33 8.18 24.87
C ALA A 14 -38.37 7.61 25.92
N VAL A 15 -37.05 7.77 25.72
CA VAL A 15 -36.05 7.45 26.75
C VAL A 15 -36.29 8.30 27.99
N ASP A 16 -36.29 9.63 27.88
CA ASP A 16 -36.39 10.54 29.03
C ASP A 16 -37.67 10.34 29.86
N GLN A 17 -38.78 9.97 29.23
CA GLN A 17 -40.06 9.71 29.90
C GLN A 17 -40.19 8.31 30.50
N THR A 18 -39.26 7.39 30.17
CA THR A 18 -39.28 6.01 30.67
C THR A 18 -38.30 5.85 31.85
N PRO A 19 -38.74 5.51 33.07
CA PRO A 19 -37.86 5.35 34.23
C PRO A 19 -36.73 4.33 34.03
N ASP A 20 -35.59 4.52 34.71
CA ASP A 20 -34.37 3.69 34.57
C ASP A 20 -34.59 2.19 34.81
N ASN A 21 -35.55 1.85 35.68
CA ASN A 21 -35.89 0.47 36.04
C ASN A 21 -37.01 -0.14 35.17
N HIS A 22 -37.53 0.59 34.18
CA HIS A 22 -38.63 0.11 33.35
C HIS A 22 -38.11 -0.78 32.20
N PRO A 23 -38.63 -2.01 32.01
CA PRO A 23 -38.12 -2.98 31.03
C PRO A 23 -38.04 -2.45 29.58
N ALA A 24 -38.98 -1.59 29.17
CA ALA A 24 -38.99 -1.03 27.82
C ALA A 24 -37.88 0.02 27.56
N ARG A 25 -37.23 0.55 28.61
CA ARG A 25 -36.20 1.58 28.45
C ARG A 25 -35.02 1.09 27.64
N ALA A 26 -34.58 -0.14 27.87
CA ALA A 26 -33.48 -0.76 27.12
C ALA A 26 -33.78 -0.84 25.61
N VAL A 27 -35.03 -1.12 25.24
CA VAL A 27 -35.48 -1.14 23.83
C VAL A 27 -35.46 0.26 23.23
N TRP A 28 -35.92 1.28 23.97
CA TRP A 28 -35.86 2.68 23.52
C TRP A 28 -34.42 3.17 23.34
N LEU A 29 -33.53 2.84 24.28
CA LEU A 29 -32.11 3.13 24.18
C LEU A 29 -31.50 2.45 22.95
N ASN A 30 -31.75 1.16 22.74
CA ASN A 30 -31.25 0.45 21.55
C ASN A 30 -31.73 1.09 20.24
N ASN A 31 -33.01 1.48 20.17
CA ASN A 31 -33.58 2.14 18.99
C ASN A 31 -32.96 3.52 18.76
N LEU A 32 -32.79 4.32 19.82
CA LEU A 32 -32.11 5.62 19.74
C LEU A 32 -30.67 5.45 19.25
N GLY A 33 -29.92 4.49 19.79
CA GLY A 33 -28.56 4.18 19.35
C GLY A 33 -28.48 3.79 17.87
N ASN A 34 -29.45 3.05 17.33
CA ASN A 34 -29.51 2.72 15.90
C ASN A 34 -29.87 3.92 15.03
N MET A 35 -30.75 4.81 15.49
CA MET A 35 -31.08 6.04 14.75
C MET A 35 -29.90 7.02 14.73
N LEU A 36 -29.15 7.14 15.84
CA LEU A 36 -27.94 7.95 15.92
C LEU A 36 -26.84 7.42 15.00
N GLU A 37 -26.64 6.09 14.94
CA GLU A 37 -25.71 5.47 13.98
C GLU A 37 -26.13 5.73 12.53
N ARG A 38 -27.41 5.56 12.17
CA ARG A 38 -27.92 5.92 10.82
C ARG A 38 -27.73 7.39 10.47
N ARG A 39 -27.81 8.27 11.46
CA ARG A 39 -27.54 9.70 11.28
C ARG A 39 -26.05 9.96 11.10
N TYR A 40 -25.22 9.26 11.88
CA TYR A 40 -23.78 9.26 11.72
C TYR A 40 -23.41 8.81 10.31
N GLU A 41 -23.90 7.65 9.84
CA GLU A 41 -23.71 7.19 8.46
C GLU A 41 -24.05 8.33 7.50
N ARG A 42 -25.26 8.89 7.55
CA ARG A 42 -25.66 9.94 6.59
C ARG A 42 -24.85 11.24 6.64
N ARG A 43 -24.21 11.60 7.76
CA ARG A 43 -23.56 12.92 7.92
C ARG A 43 -22.04 12.85 8.11
N GLY A 44 -21.49 11.72 8.53
CA GLY A 44 -20.09 11.57 8.94
C GLY A 44 -19.72 12.24 10.27
N GLU A 45 -20.69 12.82 10.99
CA GLU A 45 -20.42 13.52 12.26
C GLU A 45 -20.15 12.52 13.40
N MET A 46 -18.87 12.30 13.73
CA MET A 46 -18.41 11.33 14.75
C MET A 46 -19.11 11.46 16.11
N ALA A 47 -19.55 12.68 16.48
CA ALA A 47 -20.28 12.92 17.72
C ALA A 47 -21.55 12.05 17.83
N TYR A 48 -22.25 11.76 16.72
CA TYR A 48 -23.41 10.87 16.75
C TYR A 48 -23.03 9.40 16.96
N LEU A 49 -21.86 8.95 16.45
CA LEU A 49 -21.39 7.60 16.69
C LEU A 49 -20.95 7.42 18.14
N ASP A 50 -20.21 8.39 18.70
CA ASP A 50 -19.82 8.39 20.11
C ASP A 50 -21.06 8.43 21.04
N GLU A 51 -22.08 9.21 20.68
CA GLU A 51 -23.37 9.20 21.38
C GLU A 51 -24.07 7.84 21.23
N ALA A 52 -24.12 7.27 20.02
CA ALA A 52 -24.74 5.97 19.78
C ALA A 52 -24.11 4.85 20.61
N ILE A 53 -22.77 4.85 20.75
CA ILE A 53 -22.04 3.91 21.61
C ILE A 53 -22.38 4.12 23.07
N THR A 54 -22.45 5.37 23.52
CA THR A 54 -22.83 5.71 24.90
C THR A 54 -24.23 5.20 25.23
N ILE A 55 -25.20 5.44 24.34
CA ILE A 55 -26.59 4.98 24.48
C ILE A 55 -26.67 3.45 24.42
N ALA A 56 -25.92 2.80 23.52
CA ALA A 56 -25.89 1.33 23.44
C ALA A 56 -25.28 0.68 24.70
N ARG A 57 -24.26 1.30 25.31
CA ARG A 57 -23.72 0.88 26.61
C ARG A 57 -24.78 0.96 27.71
N GLN A 58 -25.58 2.03 27.74
CA GLN A 58 -26.70 2.14 28.68
C GLN A 58 -27.77 1.08 28.44
N ALA A 59 -28.08 0.75 27.18
CA ALA A 59 -29.03 -0.32 26.84
C ALA A 59 -28.55 -1.68 27.38
N VAL A 60 -27.27 -2.02 27.17
CA VAL A 60 -26.67 -3.25 27.70
C VAL A 60 -26.62 -3.25 29.23
N ALA A 61 -26.28 -2.12 29.87
CA ALA A 61 -26.22 -2.03 31.33
C ALA A 61 -27.59 -2.15 32.02
N SER A 62 -28.65 -1.65 31.37
CA SER A 62 -30.03 -1.70 31.87
C SER A 62 -30.76 -3.02 31.59
N THR A 63 -30.15 -3.93 30.82
CA THR A 63 -30.75 -5.21 30.43
C THR A 63 -30.23 -6.36 31.29
N PRO A 64 -31.08 -7.08 32.05
CA PRO A 64 -30.67 -8.25 32.83
C PRO A 64 -29.94 -9.31 32.02
N HIS A 65 -29.05 -10.08 32.65
CA HIS A 65 -28.22 -11.09 31.97
C HIS A 65 -29.04 -12.19 31.27
N ASP A 66 -30.19 -12.55 31.84
CA ASP A 66 -31.12 -13.57 31.35
C ASP A 66 -32.17 -13.03 30.37
N HIS A 67 -32.13 -11.74 30.04
CA HIS A 67 -33.11 -11.13 29.14
C HIS A 67 -32.90 -11.59 27.68
N PRO A 68 -33.93 -12.09 26.97
CA PRO A 68 -33.80 -12.64 25.61
C PRO A 68 -33.19 -11.68 24.59
N GLY A 69 -33.43 -10.37 24.75
CA GLY A 69 -32.88 -9.33 23.85
C GLY A 69 -31.44 -8.88 24.16
N ARG A 70 -30.80 -9.39 25.22
CA ARG A 70 -29.47 -8.93 25.63
C ARG A 70 -28.40 -9.22 24.58
N ALA A 71 -28.40 -10.42 24.00
CA ALA A 71 -27.45 -10.81 22.96
C ALA A 71 -27.50 -9.85 21.75
N ALA A 72 -28.70 -9.42 21.35
CA ALA A 72 -28.86 -8.46 20.26
C ALA A 72 -28.28 -7.07 20.60
N MET A 73 -28.47 -6.60 21.84
CA MET A 73 -27.90 -5.32 22.29
C MET A 73 -26.37 -5.38 22.40
N LEU A 74 -25.81 -6.50 22.87
CA LEU A 74 -24.36 -6.74 22.89
C LEU A 74 -23.77 -6.71 21.48
N ASN A 75 -24.40 -7.40 20.53
CA ASN A 75 -23.96 -7.37 19.15
C ASN A 75 -24.07 -5.96 18.54
N ASN A 76 -25.18 -5.24 18.78
CA ASN A 76 -25.35 -3.88 18.26
C ASN A 76 -24.29 -2.91 18.81
N LEU A 77 -23.94 -3.03 20.10
CA LEU A 77 -22.84 -2.25 20.68
C LEU A 77 -21.50 -2.64 20.04
N GLY A 78 -21.24 -3.95 19.86
CA GLY A 78 -20.05 -4.45 19.19
C GLY A 78 -19.91 -3.91 17.76
N ASN A 79 -20.99 -3.88 16.98
CA ASN A 79 -21.00 -3.32 15.62
C ASN A 79 -20.68 -1.82 15.62
N LYS A 80 -21.21 -1.05 16.56
CA LYS A 80 -20.90 0.39 16.70
C LYS A 80 -19.44 0.64 17.08
N LEU A 81 -18.90 -0.17 18.01
CA LEU A 81 -17.48 -0.11 18.38
C LEU A 81 -16.57 -0.50 17.20
N ARG A 82 -16.93 -1.54 16.45
CA ARG A 82 -16.26 -1.88 15.18
C ARG A 82 -16.30 -0.70 14.21
N SER A 83 -17.46 -0.05 14.04
CA SER A 83 -17.59 1.14 13.17
C SER A 83 -16.67 2.29 13.63
N ARG A 84 -16.51 2.49 14.94
CA ARG A 84 -15.58 3.49 15.49
C ARG A 84 -14.12 3.11 15.30
N TYR A 85 -13.77 1.84 15.51
CA TYR A 85 -12.46 1.29 15.16
C TYR A 85 -12.13 1.54 13.69
N GLU A 86 -13.07 1.28 12.77
CA GLU A 86 -12.86 1.52 11.35
C GLU A 86 -12.65 3.00 10.97
N ARG A 87 -12.86 3.93 11.91
CA ARG A 87 -12.63 5.37 11.72
C ARG A 87 -11.40 5.89 12.42
N ARG A 88 -11.13 5.43 13.64
CA ARG A 88 -10.03 5.93 14.48
C ARG A 88 -8.86 4.97 14.59
N ASP A 89 -9.00 3.74 14.10
CA ASP A 89 -8.05 2.64 14.23
C ASP A 89 -7.65 2.34 15.69
N GLU A 90 -8.54 2.68 16.64
CA GLU A 90 -8.37 2.41 18.06
C GLU A 90 -8.62 0.93 18.33
N ILE A 91 -7.55 0.12 18.34
CA ILE A 91 -7.66 -1.34 18.47
C ILE A 91 -8.46 -1.79 19.72
N ALA A 92 -8.45 -0.99 20.79
CA ALA A 92 -9.22 -1.23 22.00
C ALA A 92 -10.73 -1.34 21.73
N ASP A 93 -11.27 -0.57 20.78
CA ASP A 93 -12.66 -0.66 20.38
C ASP A 93 -12.97 -1.99 19.69
N LEU A 94 -12.05 -2.47 18.85
CA LEU A 94 -12.21 -3.76 18.18
C LEU A 94 -12.11 -4.92 19.19
N GLU A 95 -11.19 -4.83 20.16
CA GLU A 95 -11.06 -5.81 21.23
C GLU A 95 -12.31 -5.85 22.13
N GLU A 96 -12.87 -4.69 22.47
CA GLU A 96 -14.15 -4.60 23.18
C GLU A 96 -15.29 -5.19 22.33
N ALA A 97 -15.36 -4.85 21.04
CA ALA A 97 -16.35 -5.37 20.11
C ALA A 97 -16.33 -6.91 20.02
N ILE A 98 -15.13 -7.50 19.88
CA ILE A 98 -14.93 -8.96 19.86
C ILE A 98 -15.39 -9.59 21.17
N THR A 99 -15.07 -8.97 22.31
CA THR A 99 -15.49 -9.45 23.62
C THR A 99 -17.02 -9.47 23.76
N LEU A 100 -17.69 -8.41 23.31
CA LEU A 100 -19.15 -8.30 23.35
C LEU A 100 -19.83 -9.28 22.36
N ALA A 101 -19.27 -9.44 21.17
CA ALA A 101 -19.77 -10.40 20.18
C ALA A 101 -19.63 -11.84 20.68
N ARG A 102 -18.53 -12.19 21.36
CA ARG A 102 -18.38 -13.49 22.05
C ARG A 102 -19.47 -13.69 23.10
N GLN A 103 -19.73 -12.69 23.95
CA GLN A 103 -20.82 -12.78 24.93
C GLN A 103 -22.19 -12.98 24.28
N ALA A 104 -22.46 -12.32 23.15
CA ALA A 104 -23.71 -12.50 22.40
C ALA A 104 -23.85 -13.93 21.86
N VAL A 105 -22.76 -14.51 21.34
CA VAL A 105 -22.72 -15.92 20.91
C VAL A 105 -22.94 -16.84 22.11
N ASP A 106 -22.23 -16.64 23.23
CA ASP A 106 -22.33 -17.52 24.41
C ASP A 106 -23.71 -17.50 25.08
N GLN A 107 -24.40 -16.35 25.05
CA GLN A 107 -25.76 -16.20 25.61
C GLN A 107 -26.87 -16.74 24.70
N THR A 108 -26.56 -17.03 23.42
CA THR A 108 -27.57 -17.47 22.44
C THR A 108 -27.52 -19.00 22.28
N PRO A 109 -28.60 -19.74 22.54
CA PRO A 109 -28.64 -21.20 22.35
C PRO A 109 -28.20 -21.63 20.93
N HIS A 110 -27.64 -22.83 20.82
CA HIS A 110 -27.11 -23.36 19.55
C HIS A 110 -28.14 -23.48 18.42
N ASP A 111 -29.40 -23.69 18.76
CA ASP A 111 -30.53 -23.87 17.83
C ASP A 111 -31.26 -22.56 17.49
N HIS A 112 -30.85 -21.44 18.08
CA HIS A 112 -31.50 -20.16 17.86
C HIS A 112 -31.00 -19.49 16.57
N LEU A 113 -31.91 -19.17 15.65
CA LEU A 113 -31.59 -18.63 14.31
C LEU A 113 -30.67 -17.40 14.32
N ALA A 114 -30.84 -16.48 15.29
CA ALA A 114 -29.99 -15.30 15.40
C ALA A 114 -28.51 -15.61 15.75
N ARG A 115 -28.18 -16.83 16.20
CA ARG A 115 -26.81 -17.23 16.53
C ARG A 115 -25.90 -17.15 15.30
N ALA A 116 -26.39 -17.53 14.13
CA ALA A 116 -25.62 -17.46 12.88
C ALA A 116 -25.18 -16.01 12.56
N VAL A 117 -26.06 -15.03 12.80
CA VAL A 117 -25.75 -13.59 12.65
C VAL A 117 -24.61 -13.19 13.58
N TRP A 118 -24.65 -13.59 14.85
CA TRP A 118 -23.61 -13.28 15.84
C TRP A 118 -22.28 -13.93 15.50
N LEU A 119 -22.29 -15.19 15.06
CA LEU A 119 -21.12 -15.93 14.61
C LEU A 119 -20.46 -15.25 13.40
N ASN A 120 -21.24 -14.85 12.41
CA ASN A 120 -20.71 -14.12 11.26
C ASN A 120 -20.13 -12.75 11.66
N ASN A 121 -20.81 -11.99 12.51
CA ASN A 121 -20.30 -10.69 12.96
C ASN A 121 -19.00 -10.83 13.73
N LEU A 122 -18.91 -11.82 14.64
CA LEU A 122 -17.68 -12.13 15.36
C LEU A 122 -16.56 -12.55 14.40
N GLY A 123 -16.84 -13.44 13.45
CA GLY A 123 -15.88 -13.85 12.42
C GLY A 123 -15.38 -12.67 11.58
N SER A 124 -16.27 -11.75 11.21
CA SER A 124 -15.91 -10.50 10.52
C SER A 124 -14.98 -9.62 11.37
N MET A 125 -15.30 -9.42 12.66
CA MET A 125 -14.46 -8.64 13.59
C MET A 125 -13.08 -9.28 13.81
N LEU A 126 -13.00 -10.60 13.94
CA LEU A 126 -11.73 -11.33 14.02
C LEU A 126 -10.93 -11.20 12.71
N GLY A 127 -11.60 -11.26 11.56
CA GLY A 127 -10.98 -10.97 10.27
C GLY A 127 -10.39 -9.56 10.20
N ARG A 128 -11.07 -8.56 10.77
CA ARG A 128 -10.53 -7.18 10.89
C ARG A 128 -9.33 -7.10 11.83
N ARG A 129 -9.35 -7.84 12.94
CA ARG A 129 -8.21 -7.88 13.88
C ARG A 129 -7.01 -8.53 13.21
N TYR A 130 -7.23 -9.63 12.48
CA TYR A 130 -6.23 -10.28 11.66
C TYR A 130 -5.61 -9.32 10.62
N GLU A 131 -6.42 -8.56 9.88
CA GLU A 131 -5.92 -7.56 8.91
C GLU A 131 -4.95 -6.57 9.57
N ARG A 132 -5.17 -6.25 10.86
CA ARG A 132 -4.37 -5.29 11.60
C ARG A 132 -3.14 -5.89 12.28
N THR A 133 -3.27 -7.06 12.90
CA THR A 133 -2.23 -7.68 13.74
C THR A 133 -1.41 -8.71 12.97
N GLY A 134 -1.98 -9.32 11.94
CA GLY A 134 -1.41 -10.46 11.22
C GLY A 134 -1.47 -11.78 12.01
N GLU A 135 -2.16 -11.82 13.14
CA GLU A 135 -2.26 -12.99 14.02
C GLU A 135 -3.13 -14.09 13.39
N MET A 136 -2.49 -15.14 12.88
CA MET A 136 -3.18 -16.23 12.14
C MET A 136 -4.29 -16.91 12.94
N ALA A 137 -4.17 -16.95 14.27
CA ALA A 137 -5.19 -17.53 15.14
C ALA A 137 -6.55 -16.86 14.99
N ASP A 138 -6.58 -15.53 14.75
CA ASP A 138 -7.81 -14.78 14.53
C ASP A 138 -8.49 -15.17 13.23
N LEU A 139 -7.70 -15.37 12.17
CA LEU A 139 -8.21 -15.79 10.87
C LEU A 139 -8.73 -17.23 10.91
N GLU A 140 -8.04 -18.12 11.60
CA GLU A 140 -8.47 -19.51 11.80
C GLU A 140 -9.78 -19.57 12.59
N GLU A 141 -9.89 -18.80 13.68
CA GLU A 141 -11.13 -18.70 14.45
C GLU A 141 -12.27 -18.10 13.61
N ALA A 142 -12.00 -17.05 12.81
CA ALA A 142 -12.98 -16.46 11.91
C ALA A 142 -13.55 -17.48 10.91
N ILE A 143 -12.70 -18.35 10.34
CA ILE A 143 -13.13 -19.44 9.44
C ILE A 143 -14.04 -20.43 10.18
N THR A 144 -13.65 -20.85 11.39
CA THR A 144 -14.46 -21.78 12.19
C THR A 144 -15.84 -21.20 12.48
N LEU A 145 -15.91 -19.93 12.89
CA LEU A 145 -17.18 -19.28 13.23
C LEU A 145 -18.06 -19.03 12.00
N ALA A 146 -17.47 -18.58 10.89
CA ALA A 146 -18.21 -18.38 9.64
C ALA A 146 -18.73 -19.71 9.05
N ARG A 147 -17.97 -20.80 9.17
CA ARG A 147 -18.46 -22.16 8.84
C ARG A 147 -19.65 -22.55 9.69
N GLN A 148 -19.58 -22.35 11.00
CA GLN A 148 -20.70 -22.63 11.90
C GLN A 148 -21.94 -21.80 11.55
N ALA A 149 -21.78 -20.53 11.12
CA ALA A 149 -22.88 -19.69 10.69
C ALA A 149 -23.58 -20.25 9.44
N VAL A 150 -22.80 -20.69 8.45
CA VAL A 150 -23.32 -21.35 7.23
C VAL A 150 -24.02 -22.68 7.56
N GLU A 151 -23.41 -23.51 8.41
CA GLU A 151 -23.96 -24.82 8.79
C GLU A 151 -25.26 -24.72 9.62
N GLN A 152 -25.43 -23.66 10.41
CA GLN A 152 -26.63 -23.43 11.24
C GLN A 152 -27.77 -22.75 10.48
N THR A 153 -27.50 -22.22 9.29
CA THR A 153 -28.47 -21.49 8.50
C THR A 153 -29.05 -22.40 7.42
N PRO A 154 -30.38 -22.59 7.33
CA PRO A 154 -31.00 -23.37 6.26
C PRO A 154 -30.67 -22.83 4.87
N ASP A 155 -30.58 -23.71 3.87
CA ASP A 155 -30.23 -23.34 2.49
C ASP A 155 -31.21 -22.36 1.82
N ASP A 156 -32.47 -22.32 2.28
CA ASP A 156 -33.51 -21.41 1.79
C ASP A 156 -33.59 -20.09 2.58
N HIS A 157 -32.72 -19.89 3.56
CA HIS A 157 -32.71 -18.68 4.38
C HIS A 157 -32.14 -17.49 3.56
N PRO A 158 -32.75 -16.29 3.64
CA PRO A 158 -32.31 -15.12 2.86
C PRO A 158 -30.83 -14.75 3.04
N ASP A 159 -30.29 -14.91 4.25
CA ASP A 159 -28.90 -14.55 4.56
C ASP A 159 -27.87 -15.64 4.18
N GLN A 160 -28.29 -16.82 3.72
CA GLN A 160 -27.37 -17.93 3.45
C GLN A 160 -26.32 -17.58 2.40
N SER A 161 -26.73 -16.94 1.31
CA SER A 161 -25.84 -16.44 0.25
C SER A 161 -24.81 -15.44 0.79
N THR A 162 -25.22 -14.57 1.71
CA THR A 162 -24.34 -13.60 2.39
C THR A 162 -23.31 -14.29 3.28
N TRP A 163 -23.69 -15.30 4.06
CA TRP A 163 -22.75 -16.08 4.88
C TRP A 163 -21.74 -16.85 4.04
N LEU A 164 -22.19 -17.47 2.94
CA LEU A 164 -21.31 -18.16 2.00
C LEU A 164 -20.29 -17.19 1.37
N ASN A 165 -20.74 -16.02 0.92
CA ASN A 165 -19.87 -14.98 0.36
C ASN A 165 -18.84 -14.49 1.40
N ASN A 166 -19.27 -14.26 2.65
CA ASN A 166 -18.38 -13.85 3.74
C ASN A 166 -17.33 -14.92 4.05
N LEU A 167 -17.73 -16.19 4.16
CA LEU A 167 -16.81 -17.30 4.37
C LEU A 167 -15.80 -17.42 3.22
N GLY A 168 -16.27 -17.29 1.97
CA GLY A 168 -15.39 -17.27 0.79
C GLY A 168 -14.39 -16.11 0.78
N ASN A 169 -14.76 -14.95 1.34
CA ASN A 169 -13.82 -13.83 1.51
C ASN A 169 -12.77 -14.10 2.60
N ILE A 170 -13.13 -14.79 3.67
CA ILE A 170 -12.17 -15.18 4.71
C ILE A 170 -11.16 -16.21 4.18
N PHE A 171 -11.61 -17.21 3.40
CA PHE A 171 -10.71 -18.14 2.73
C PHE A 171 -9.76 -17.45 1.74
N GLU A 172 -10.27 -16.47 1.00
CA GLU A 172 -9.45 -15.68 0.09
C GLU A 172 -8.33 -14.92 0.84
N ARG A 173 -8.62 -14.32 2.00
CA ARG A 173 -7.59 -13.70 2.84
C ARG A 173 -6.55 -14.70 3.33
N ARG A 174 -6.98 -15.93 3.68
CA ARG A 174 -6.05 -17.00 4.07
C ARG A 174 -5.14 -17.38 2.90
N TYR A 175 -5.71 -17.53 1.71
CA TYR A 175 -4.97 -17.77 0.48
C TYR A 175 -3.92 -16.69 0.21
N GLU A 176 -4.28 -15.41 0.32
CA GLU A 176 -3.34 -14.30 0.13
C GLU A 176 -2.15 -14.37 1.09
N ARG A 177 -2.37 -14.92 2.28
CA ARG A 177 -1.34 -15.05 3.32
C ARG A 177 -0.45 -16.28 3.15
N THR A 178 -1.04 -17.43 2.84
CA THR A 178 -0.37 -18.74 2.85
C THR A 178 0.07 -19.17 1.46
N GLY A 179 -0.61 -18.69 0.41
CA GLY A 179 -0.45 -19.16 -0.97
C GLY A 179 -1.06 -20.53 -1.24
N GLU A 180 -1.78 -21.12 -0.28
CA GLU A 180 -2.33 -22.47 -0.37
C GLU A 180 -3.51 -22.54 -1.36
N MET A 181 -3.29 -23.12 -2.54
CA MET A 181 -4.29 -23.13 -3.62
C MET A 181 -5.66 -23.68 -3.22
N ALA A 182 -5.71 -24.64 -2.28
CA ALA A 182 -6.96 -25.20 -1.78
C ALA A 182 -7.89 -24.13 -1.16
N ASP A 183 -7.32 -23.09 -0.54
CA ASP A 183 -8.11 -21.99 0.02
C ASP A 183 -8.77 -21.13 -1.05
N LEU A 184 -8.07 -20.89 -2.17
CA LEU A 184 -8.63 -20.15 -3.30
C LEU A 184 -9.74 -20.95 -3.98
N GLU A 185 -9.54 -22.27 -4.16
CA GLU A 185 -10.55 -23.17 -4.72
C GLU A 185 -11.81 -23.25 -3.85
N GLU A 186 -11.65 -23.32 -2.53
CA GLU A 186 -12.75 -23.27 -1.57
C GLU A 186 -13.48 -21.92 -1.63
N ALA A 187 -12.74 -20.81 -1.66
CA ALA A 187 -13.31 -19.47 -1.79
C ALA A 187 -14.17 -19.30 -3.07
N ILE A 188 -13.73 -19.89 -4.19
CA ILE A 188 -14.47 -19.88 -5.45
C ILE A 188 -15.72 -20.76 -5.37
N THR A 189 -15.61 -21.92 -4.74
CA THR A 189 -16.74 -22.83 -4.53
C THR A 189 -17.85 -22.14 -3.73
N LEU A 190 -17.49 -21.50 -2.62
CA LEU A 190 -18.40 -20.76 -1.76
C LEU A 190 -19.01 -19.54 -2.47
N ALA A 191 -18.20 -18.75 -3.19
CA ALA A 191 -18.71 -17.60 -3.94
C ALA A 191 -19.70 -18.02 -5.04
N ARG A 192 -19.48 -19.18 -5.67
CA ARG A 192 -20.40 -19.72 -6.68
C ARG A 192 -21.69 -20.27 -6.06
N GLN A 193 -21.61 -20.88 -4.88
CA GLN A 193 -22.80 -21.24 -4.11
C GLN A 193 -23.60 -20.00 -3.72
N ALA A 194 -22.95 -18.95 -3.22
CA ALA A 194 -23.58 -17.68 -2.87
C ALA A 194 -24.37 -17.07 -4.04
N VAL A 195 -23.73 -16.96 -5.22
CA VAL A 195 -24.38 -16.44 -6.44
C VAL A 195 -25.56 -17.29 -6.88
N ASN A 196 -25.45 -18.63 -6.78
CA ASN A 196 -26.53 -19.54 -7.20
C ASN A 196 -27.71 -19.57 -6.23
N GLN A 197 -27.49 -19.29 -4.94
CA GLN A 197 -28.52 -19.29 -3.90
C GLN A 197 -29.17 -17.92 -3.70
N ALA A 198 -28.50 -16.84 -4.12
CA ALA A 198 -29.07 -15.51 -4.08
C ALA A 198 -30.27 -15.39 -5.04
N PRO A 199 -31.43 -14.90 -4.58
CA PRO A 199 -32.54 -14.51 -5.46
C PRO A 199 -32.09 -13.50 -6.54
N ASP A 200 -32.75 -13.51 -7.70
CA ASP A 200 -32.45 -12.60 -8.82
C ASP A 200 -32.66 -11.10 -8.50
N ASP A 201 -33.42 -10.79 -7.46
CA ASP A 201 -33.64 -9.43 -6.94
C ASP A 201 -32.87 -9.14 -5.65
N HIS A 202 -31.93 -10.01 -5.27
CA HIS A 202 -31.13 -9.83 -4.06
C HIS A 202 -30.24 -8.58 -4.19
N PRO A 203 -30.30 -7.62 -3.24
CA PRO A 203 -29.56 -6.37 -3.32
C PRO A 203 -28.05 -6.54 -3.56
N ASP A 204 -27.46 -7.57 -2.96
CA ASP A 204 -26.01 -7.83 -3.05
C ASP A 204 -25.61 -8.78 -4.20
N GLN A 205 -26.53 -9.20 -5.08
CA GLN A 205 -26.23 -10.19 -6.13
C GLN A 205 -25.09 -9.72 -7.06
N ALA A 206 -25.12 -8.45 -7.49
CA ALA A 206 -24.06 -7.86 -8.30
C ALA A 206 -22.70 -7.87 -7.57
N GLY A 207 -22.70 -7.63 -6.25
CA GLY A 207 -21.50 -7.70 -5.41
C GLY A 207 -20.92 -9.12 -5.32
N MET A 208 -21.79 -10.12 -5.14
CA MET A 208 -21.39 -11.54 -5.14
C MET A 208 -20.81 -11.97 -6.50
N LEU A 209 -21.44 -11.54 -7.60
CA LEU A 209 -20.95 -11.79 -8.97
C LEU A 209 -19.57 -11.18 -9.20
N ASN A 210 -19.35 -9.94 -8.77
CA ASN A 210 -18.04 -9.32 -8.88
C ASN A 210 -16.99 -10.04 -8.01
N ASN A 211 -17.33 -10.43 -6.78
CA ASN A 211 -16.42 -11.18 -5.91
C ASN A 211 -16.03 -12.53 -6.54
N LEU A 212 -17.00 -13.26 -7.11
CA LEU A 212 -16.75 -14.47 -7.87
C LEU A 212 -15.81 -14.21 -9.05
N GLY A 213 -16.06 -13.15 -9.82
CA GLY A 213 -15.21 -12.74 -10.94
C GLY A 213 -13.76 -12.45 -10.51
N SER A 214 -13.57 -11.71 -9.41
CA SER A 214 -12.24 -11.41 -8.87
C SER A 214 -11.47 -12.68 -8.47
N LYS A 215 -12.12 -13.59 -7.75
CA LYS A 215 -11.52 -14.87 -7.34
C LYS A 215 -11.14 -15.74 -8.55
N LEU A 216 -12.00 -15.80 -9.57
CA LEU A 216 -11.73 -16.52 -10.82
C LEU A 216 -10.58 -15.90 -11.63
N GLN A 217 -10.50 -14.57 -11.71
CA GLN A 217 -9.36 -13.89 -12.34
C GLN A 217 -8.05 -14.25 -11.63
N ARG A 218 -8.07 -14.31 -10.30
CA ARG A 218 -6.91 -14.70 -9.49
C ARG A 218 -6.50 -16.14 -9.72
N LEU A 219 -7.46 -17.06 -9.84
CA LEU A 219 -7.20 -18.45 -10.20
C LEU A 219 -6.53 -18.54 -11.58
N CYS A 220 -7.06 -17.83 -12.58
CA CYS A 220 -6.44 -17.76 -13.92
C CYS A 220 -4.99 -17.23 -13.87
N LYS A 221 -4.69 -16.21 -13.05
CA LYS A 221 -3.31 -15.73 -12.88
C LYS A 221 -2.35 -16.79 -12.31
N ARG A 222 -2.86 -17.81 -11.62
CA ARG A 222 -2.06 -18.90 -11.03
C ARG A 222 -1.97 -20.12 -11.91
N THR A 223 -3.06 -20.49 -12.56
CA THR A 223 -3.14 -21.70 -13.39
C THR A 223 -2.80 -21.43 -14.85
N GLY A 224 -2.98 -20.19 -15.32
CA GLY A 224 -2.91 -19.82 -16.74
C GLY A 224 -4.16 -20.23 -17.54
N GLU A 225 -5.18 -20.78 -16.88
CA GLU A 225 -6.37 -21.32 -17.55
C GLU A 225 -7.29 -20.20 -18.04
N MET A 226 -7.44 -20.07 -19.35
CA MET A 226 -8.27 -19.02 -19.97
C MET A 226 -9.76 -19.17 -19.61
N THR A 227 -10.23 -20.41 -19.43
CA THR A 227 -11.66 -20.68 -19.18
C THR A 227 -12.17 -20.04 -17.90
N ASP A 228 -11.31 -19.88 -16.88
CA ASP A 228 -11.69 -19.22 -15.63
C ASP A 228 -11.74 -17.70 -15.79
N LEU A 229 -10.88 -17.12 -16.63
CA LEU A 229 -10.96 -15.70 -16.98
C LEU A 229 -12.21 -15.38 -17.81
N GLU A 230 -12.61 -16.27 -18.71
CA GLU A 230 -13.87 -16.10 -19.46
C GLU A 230 -15.09 -16.12 -18.53
N LYS A 231 -15.12 -17.03 -17.55
CA LYS A 231 -16.15 -17.04 -16.49
C LYS A 231 -16.10 -15.78 -15.63
N ALA A 232 -14.91 -15.29 -15.30
CA ALA A 232 -14.73 -14.05 -14.54
C ALA A 232 -15.34 -12.84 -15.27
N ILE A 233 -15.03 -12.70 -16.57
CA ILE A 233 -15.57 -11.63 -17.41
C ILE A 233 -17.09 -11.75 -17.54
N ALA A 234 -17.63 -12.97 -17.67
CA ALA A 234 -19.08 -13.18 -17.71
C ALA A 234 -19.76 -12.72 -16.42
N ALA A 235 -19.23 -13.09 -15.25
CA ALA A 235 -19.76 -12.67 -13.95
C ALA A 235 -19.65 -11.14 -13.76
N ALA A 236 -18.53 -10.53 -14.12
CA ALA A 236 -18.34 -9.08 -14.03
C ALA A 236 -19.29 -8.31 -14.97
N ARG A 237 -19.55 -8.82 -16.19
CA ARG A 237 -20.54 -8.23 -17.10
C ARG A 237 -21.95 -8.29 -16.51
N GLN A 238 -22.34 -9.43 -15.95
CA GLN A 238 -23.64 -9.56 -15.27
C GLN A 238 -23.79 -8.58 -14.11
N ALA A 239 -22.74 -8.40 -13.29
CA ALA A 239 -22.73 -7.41 -12.21
C ALA A 239 -22.95 -5.98 -12.73
N VAL A 240 -22.27 -5.59 -13.81
CA VAL A 240 -22.43 -4.28 -14.45
C VAL A 240 -23.84 -4.10 -15.04
N ASP A 241 -24.38 -5.13 -15.68
CA ASP A 241 -25.69 -5.08 -16.35
C ASP A 241 -26.86 -5.03 -15.36
N GLN A 242 -26.73 -5.69 -14.19
CA GLN A 242 -27.74 -5.68 -13.12
C GLN A 242 -27.73 -4.39 -12.30
N THR A 243 -26.62 -3.65 -12.34
CA THR A 243 -26.43 -2.47 -11.50
C THR A 243 -26.86 -1.19 -12.23
N PRO A 244 -27.78 -0.38 -11.68
CA PRO A 244 -28.19 0.88 -12.28
C PRO A 244 -27.02 1.85 -12.54
N TYR A 245 -27.15 2.71 -13.55
CA TYR A 245 -26.09 3.65 -13.95
C TYR A 245 -25.66 4.60 -12.82
N ASP A 246 -26.60 5.02 -11.96
CA ASP A 246 -26.39 5.93 -10.84
C ASP A 246 -26.07 5.21 -9.52
N HIS A 247 -25.99 3.88 -9.55
CA HIS A 247 -25.61 3.11 -8.37
C HIS A 247 -24.14 3.37 -8.02
N PRO A 248 -23.80 3.57 -6.74
CA PRO A 248 -22.44 3.96 -6.38
C PRO A 248 -21.35 2.93 -6.75
N ASP A 249 -21.65 1.64 -6.60
CA ASP A 249 -20.72 0.57 -6.97
C ASP A 249 -20.54 0.36 -8.48
N GLN A 250 -21.33 1.04 -9.34
CA GLN A 250 -21.28 0.80 -10.78
C GLN A 250 -19.89 1.09 -11.38
N ALA A 251 -19.25 2.17 -10.92
CA ALA A 251 -17.89 2.50 -11.33
C ALA A 251 -16.86 1.42 -10.90
N THR A 252 -17.07 0.79 -9.74
CA THR A 252 -16.24 -0.30 -9.23
C THR A 252 -16.35 -1.54 -10.12
N TRP A 253 -17.57 -1.95 -10.47
CA TRP A 253 -17.81 -3.09 -11.35
C TRP A 253 -17.21 -2.87 -12.75
N LEU A 254 -17.40 -1.67 -13.33
CA LEU A 254 -16.82 -1.31 -14.62
C LEU A 254 -15.29 -1.35 -14.62
N ASN A 255 -14.66 -0.85 -13.55
CA ASN A 255 -13.22 -0.91 -13.41
C ASN A 255 -12.70 -2.35 -13.32
N ASN A 256 -13.37 -3.20 -12.54
CA ASN A 256 -12.99 -4.61 -12.39
C ASN A 256 -13.14 -5.37 -13.71
N LEU A 257 -14.22 -5.10 -14.45
CA LEU A 257 -14.39 -5.63 -15.81
C LEU A 257 -13.26 -5.18 -16.75
N GLY A 258 -12.86 -3.91 -16.70
CA GLY A 258 -11.72 -3.39 -17.46
C GLY A 258 -10.42 -4.13 -17.17
N ASN A 259 -10.12 -4.40 -15.89
CA ASN A 259 -8.96 -5.19 -15.48
C ASN A 259 -8.99 -6.64 -16.01
N MET A 260 -10.16 -7.27 -16.02
CA MET A 260 -10.32 -8.63 -16.53
C MET A 260 -10.15 -8.68 -18.06
N LEU A 261 -10.67 -7.69 -18.78
CA LEU A 261 -10.48 -7.55 -20.23
C LEU A 261 -9.02 -7.28 -20.60
N GLU A 262 -8.32 -6.43 -19.85
CA GLU A 262 -6.87 -6.19 -20.01
C GLU A 262 -6.06 -7.47 -19.72
N SER A 263 -6.48 -8.27 -18.73
CA SER A 263 -5.88 -9.59 -18.47
C SER A 263 -6.10 -10.55 -19.64
N ARG A 264 -7.27 -10.53 -20.28
CA ARG A 264 -7.56 -11.36 -21.46
C ARG A 264 -6.70 -10.93 -22.64
N TYR A 265 -6.52 -9.63 -22.86
CA TYR A 265 -5.59 -9.10 -23.85
C TYR A 265 -4.16 -9.62 -23.63
N LYS A 266 -3.65 -9.60 -22.39
CA LYS A 266 -2.30 -10.11 -22.07
C LYS A 266 -2.10 -11.57 -22.47
N LEU A 267 -3.15 -12.39 -22.39
CA LEU A 267 -3.11 -13.81 -22.75
C LEU A 267 -3.37 -14.07 -24.24
N THR A 268 -4.23 -13.27 -24.89
CA THR A 268 -4.67 -13.53 -26.28
C THR A 268 -3.96 -12.67 -27.33
N GLY A 269 -3.42 -11.51 -26.93
CA GLY A 269 -2.93 -10.46 -27.83
C GLY A 269 -4.03 -9.76 -28.65
N LYS A 270 -5.32 -10.05 -28.40
CA LYS A 270 -6.43 -9.53 -29.23
C LYS A 270 -6.73 -8.07 -28.87
N MET A 271 -6.38 -7.15 -29.77
CA MET A 271 -6.54 -5.72 -29.57
C MET A 271 -7.98 -5.29 -29.23
N ALA A 272 -9.00 -5.99 -29.74
CA ALA A 272 -10.41 -5.72 -29.42
C ALA A 272 -10.71 -5.82 -27.91
N ASP A 273 -10.03 -6.71 -27.18
CA ASP A 273 -10.20 -6.84 -25.73
C ASP A 273 -9.69 -5.59 -25.00
N LEU A 274 -8.60 -5.01 -25.50
CA LEU A 274 -8.01 -3.80 -24.93
C LEU A 274 -8.85 -2.55 -25.27
N GLU A 275 -9.43 -2.48 -26.47
CA GLU A 275 -10.37 -1.42 -26.84
C GLU A 275 -11.65 -1.46 -25.99
N GLU A 276 -12.17 -2.67 -25.72
CA GLU A 276 -13.29 -2.87 -24.79
C GLU A 276 -12.90 -2.44 -23.37
N ALA A 277 -11.70 -2.84 -22.89
CA ALA A 277 -11.18 -2.46 -21.57
C ALA A 277 -11.12 -0.93 -21.40
N ILE A 278 -10.61 -0.21 -22.42
CA ILE A 278 -10.58 1.27 -22.42
C ILE A 278 -11.98 1.84 -22.35
N THR A 279 -12.92 1.28 -23.11
CA THR A 279 -14.31 1.76 -23.14
C THR A 279 -14.97 1.64 -21.77
N VAL A 280 -14.84 0.50 -21.08
CA VAL A 280 -15.44 0.30 -19.77
C VAL A 280 -14.72 1.08 -18.66
N ALA A 281 -13.39 1.16 -18.69
CA ALA A 281 -12.61 1.93 -17.73
C ALA A 281 -12.86 3.45 -17.87
N ARG A 282 -13.05 3.95 -19.11
CA ARG A 282 -13.44 5.35 -19.34
C ARG A 282 -14.82 5.64 -18.76
N LYS A 283 -15.80 4.74 -18.92
CA LYS A 283 -17.13 4.88 -18.29
C LYS A 283 -17.04 4.97 -16.76
N ALA A 284 -16.21 4.14 -16.13
CA ALA A 284 -15.98 4.20 -14.68
C ALA A 284 -15.44 5.57 -14.25
N VAL A 285 -14.46 6.11 -14.98
CA VAL A 285 -13.92 7.45 -14.73
C VAL A 285 -14.98 8.53 -14.96
N ASP A 286 -15.75 8.48 -16.03
CA ASP A 286 -16.73 9.53 -16.37
C ASP A 286 -17.92 9.56 -15.41
N GLN A 287 -18.33 8.40 -14.86
CA GLN A 287 -19.39 8.30 -13.84
C GLN A 287 -18.95 8.76 -12.45
N THR A 288 -17.65 8.79 -12.19
CA THR A 288 -17.11 9.08 -10.86
C THR A 288 -16.90 10.60 -10.69
N PRO A 289 -17.48 11.26 -9.67
CA PRO A 289 -17.23 12.69 -9.42
C PRO A 289 -15.74 13.04 -9.29
N TYR A 290 -15.34 14.26 -9.67
CA TYR A 290 -13.93 14.69 -9.67
C TYR A 290 -13.26 14.63 -8.29
N ASP A 291 -14.02 14.84 -7.23
CA ASP A 291 -13.57 14.80 -5.84
C ASP A 291 -13.75 13.42 -5.19
N HIS A 292 -14.27 12.44 -5.93
CA HIS A 292 -14.45 11.08 -5.41
C HIS A 292 -13.10 10.42 -5.15
N PRO A 293 -12.85 9.89 -3.94
CA PRO A 293 -11.54 9.36 -3.59
C PRO A 293 -11.07 8.15 -4.42
N ASN A 294 -11.98 7.30 -4.90
CA ASN A 294 -11.60 6.17 -5.76
C ASN A 294 -11.31 6.57 -7.22
N ARG A 295 -11.54 7.84 -7.59
CA ARG A 295 -11.28 8.33 -8.96
C ARG A 295 -9.81 8.16 -9.35
N ALA A 296 -8.88 8.34 -8.42
CA ALA A 296 -7.45 8.12 -8.66
C ALA A 296 -7.16 6.68 -9.07
N THR A 297 -7.83 5.70 -8.46
CA THR A 297 -7.69 4.27 -8.80
C THR A 297 -8.20 3.98 -10.20
N TRP A 298 -9.37 4.52 -10.56
CA TRP A 298 -9.96 4.35 -11.91
C TRP A 298 -9.09 4.99 -13.00
N LEU A 299 -8.58 6.20 -12.74
CA LEU A 299 -7.67 6.90 -13.64
C LEU A 299 -6.32 6.18 -13.79
N ASN A 300 -5.80 5.61 -12.70
CA ASN A 300 -4.58 4.81 -12.74
C ASN A 300 -4.79 3.57 -13.63
N ASN A 301 -5.89 2.83 -13.43
CA ASN A 301 -6.21 1.69 -14.27
C ASN A 301 -6.33 2.08 -15.75
N LEU A 302 -7.12 3.11 -16.06
CA LEU A 302 -7.29 3.59 -17.42
C LEU A 302 -5.95 4.02 -18.06
N GLY A 303 -5.08 4.69 -17.30
CA GLY A 303 -3.73 5.06 -17.74
C GLY A 303 -2.88 3.85 -18.11
N ASN A 304 -2.90 2.80 -17.28
CA ASN A 304 -2.16 1.56 -17.55
C ASN A 304 -2.71 0.83 -18.80
N ILE A 305 -4.03 0.84 -19.01
CA ILE A 305 -4.64 0.23 -20.21
C ILE A 305 -4.22 1.00 -21.47
N PHE A 306 -4.14 2.35 -21.43
CA PHE A 306 -3.62 3.13 -22.55
C PHE A 306 -2.14 2.88 -22.81
N GLU A 307 -1.31 2.76 -21.76
CA GLU A 307 0.09 2.38 -21.90
C GLU A 307 0.23 1.02 -22.58
N ARG A 308 -0.58 0.02 -22.21
CA ARG A 308 -0.59 -1.28 -22.90
C ARG A 308 -0.96 -1.17 -24.37
N ARG A 309 -1.86 -0.24 -24.72
CA ARG A 309 -2.23 -0.02 -26.13
C ARG A 309 -1.09 0.63 -26.90
N TYR A 310 -0.39 1.58 -26.26
CA TYR A 310 0.85 2.14 -26.77
C TYR A 310 1.91 1.05 -27.01
N ASP A 311 2.15 0.14 -26.06
CA ASP A 311 3.10 -0.97 -26.25
C ASP A 311 2.74 -1.84 -27.46
N GLY A 312 1.44 -2.04 -27.72
CA GLY A 312 0.94 -2.84 -28.83
C GLY A 312 0.92 -2.16 -30.21
N ARG A 313 0.87 -0.81 -30.27
CA ARG A 313 0.72 -0.05 -31.53
C ARG A 313 1.84 0.95 -31.82
N GLY A 314 2.51 1.45 -30.80
CA GLY A 314 3.49 2.53 -30.88
C GLY A 314 2.89 3.93 -31.12
N GLU A 315 1.58 4.10 -30.96
CA GLU A 315 0.90 5.38 -31.23
C GLU A 315 1.10 6.39 -30.09
N MET A 316 1.83 7.48 -30.34
CA MET A 316 2.13 8.50 -29.31
C MET A 316 0.89 9.16 -28.69
N ALA A 317 -0.26 9.13 -29.37
CA ALA A 317 -1.53 9.59 -28.81
C ALA A 317 -1.94 8.76 -27.59
N ASP A 318 -1.71 7.45 -27.61
CA ASP A 318 -2.00 6.55 -26.49
C ASP A 318 -1.09 6.83 -25.30
N LEU A 319 0.20 7.07 -25.57
CA LEU A 319 1.15 7.48 -24.53
C LEU A 319 0.73 8.82 -23.88
N GLY A 320 0.21 9.76 -24.68
CA GLY A 320 -0.34 11.02 -24.21
C GLY A 320 -1.58 10.86 -23.32
N GLU A 321 -2.52 10.00 -23.72
CA GLU A 321 -3.70 9.66 -22.92
C GLU A 321 -3.31 8.95 -21.63
N ALA A 322 -2.35 8.04 -21.67
CA ALA A 322 -1.82 7.34 -20.51
C ALA A 322 -1.23 8.32 -19.49
N SER A 323 -0.30 9.18 -19.91
CA SER A 323 0.32 10.15 -19.00
C SER A 323 -0.68 11.19 -18.48
N SER A 324 -1.67 11.59 -19.28
CA SER A 324 -2.76 12.46 -18.84
C SER A 324 -3.62 11.82 -17.75
N CYS A 325 -4.02 10.55 -17.92
CA CYS A 325 -4.81 9.83 -16.92
C CYS A 325 -4.04 9.67 -15.59
N LEU A 326 -2.76 9.26 -15.67
CA LEU A 326 -1.91 9.07 -14.49
C LEU A 326 -1.63 10.40 -13.77
N MET A 327 -1.43 11.48 -14.51
CA MET A 327 -1.27 12.82 -13.93
C MET A 327 -2.55 13.31 -13.25
N ASN A 328 -3.72 13.06 -13.85
CA ASN A 328 -4.99 13.38 -13.21
C ASN A 328 -5.21 12.57 -11.93
N ALA A 329 -4.78 11.29 -11.90
CA ALA A 329 -4.82 10.48 -10.69
C ALA A 329 -3.94 11.05 -9.57
N TRP A 330 -2.73 11.53 -9.90
CA TRP A 330 -1.84 12.21 -8.95
C TRP A 330 -2.51 13.43 -8.28
N TYR A 331 -3.21 14.23 -9.09
CA TYR A 331 -3.88 15.46 -8.64
C TYR A 331 -5.22 15.23 -7.91
N CYS A 332 -5.75 14.01 -7.85
CA CYS A 332 -6.90 13.66 -7.02
C CYS A 332 -6.53 13.68 -5.53
N ARG A 333 -6.42 14.88 -4.92
CA ARG A 333 -6.01 15.08 -3.51
C ARG A 333 -6.97 14.46 -2.49
N THR A 334 -8.17 14.06 -2.90
CA THR A 334 -9.16 13.39 -2.06
C THR A 334 -8.93 11.88 -1.98
N ALA A 335 -8.11 11.30 -2.88
CA ALA A 335 -7.70 9.90 -2.81
C ALA A 335 -6.65 9.69 -1.71
N SER A 336 -6.53 8.45 -1.23
CA SER A 336 -5.41 8.08 -0.35
C SER A 336 -4.06 8.27 -1.07
N PRO A 337 -2.95 8.48 -0.34
CA PRO A 337 -1.65 8.71 -0.96
C PRO A 337 -1.18 7.58 -1.87
N PHE A 338 -1.48 6.32 -1.52
CA PHE A 338 -0.95 5.16 -2.23
C PHE A 338 -1.35 5.09 -3.72
N PRO A 339 -2.64 5.11 -4.12
CA PRO A 339 -3.02 5.14 -5.54
C PRO A 339 -2.42 6.32 -6.32
N ARG A 340 -2.28 7.48 -5.67
CA ARG A 340 -1.70 8.68 -6.29
C ARG A 340 -0.21 8.48 -6.59
N ILE A 341 0.55 7.98 -5.62
CA ILE A 341 1.98 7.71 -5.76
C ILE A 341 2.22 6.62 -6.81
N THR A 342 1.42 5.56 -6.81
CA THR A 342 1.51 4.50 -7.82
C THR A 342 1.30 5.06 -9.22
N ALA A 343 0.28 5.90 -9.41
CA ALA A 343 0.04 6.54 -10.71
C ALA A 343 1.19 7.48 -11.13
N ALA A 344 1.69 8.30 -10.20
CA ALA A 344 2.79 9.22 -10.46
C ALA A 344 4.10 8.49 -10.80
N ALA A 345 4.43 7.41 -10.08
CA ALA A 345 5.62 6.60 -10.35
C ALA A 345 5.57 6.00 -11.76
N GLN A 346 4.40 5.53 -12.19
CA GLN A 346 4.22 5.05 -13.56
C GLN A 346 4.30 6.19 -14.58
N CYS A 347 3.72 7.35 -14.27
CA CYS A 347 3.76 8.53 -15.12
C CYS A 347 5.19 9.03 -15.37
N LEU A 348 6.10 8.93 -14.40
CA LEU A 348 7.51 9.33 -14.56
C LEU A 348 8.18 8.59 -15.73
N LYS A 349 7.93 7.28 -15.84
CA LYS A 349 8.45 6.46 -16.95
C LYS A 349 7.91 6.93 -18.29
N LEU A 350 6.61 7.24 -18.37
CA LEU A 350 5.99 7.74 -19.60
C LEU A 350 6.50 9.12 -19.99
N LEU A 351 6.75 9.99 -19.01
CA LEU A 351 7.33 11.32 -19.25
C LEU A 351 8.77 11.24 -19.78
N ALA A 352 9.54 10.22 -19.39
CA ALA A 352 10.85 9.94 -19.98
C ALA A 352 10.73 9.68 -21.49
N TYR A 353 9.81 8.79 -21.90
CA TYR A 353 9.56 8.51 -23.32
C TYR A 353 9.05 9.73 -24.09
N GLN A 354 8.27 10.59 -23.44
CA GLN A 354 7.77 11.85 -24.00
C GLN A 354 8.81 12.99 -23.99
N GLN A 355 10.01 12.77 -23.44
CA GLN A 355 11.05 13.79 -23.25
C GLN A 355 10.57 15.04 -22.47
N ARG A 356 9.64 14.87 -21.53
CA ARG A 356 9.08 15.95 -20.70
C ARG A 356 9.81 16.05 -19.35
N VAL A 357 11.13 16.30 -19.41
CA VAL A 357 12.04 16.25 -18.26
C VAL A 357 11.61 17.19 -17.13
N ASP A 358 11.29 18.46 -17.42
CA ASP A 358 10.92 19.43 -16.37
C ASP A 358 9.68 19.00 -15.56
N VAL A 359 8.68 18.45 -16.26
CA VAL A 359 7.46 17.94 -15.63
C VAL A 359 7.74 16.70 -14.80
N ALA A 360 8.63 15.82 -15.28
CA ALA A 360 9.04 14.63 -14.57
C ALA A 360 9.84 14.97 -13.29
N ILE A 361 10.72 15.98 -13.35
CA ILE A 361 11.45 16.47 -12.17
C ILE A 361 10.47 16.95 -11.11
N GLN A 362 9.53 17.83 -11.49
CA GLN A 362 8.56 18.36 -10.52
C GLN A 362 7.70 17.24 -9.91
N LEU A 363 7.17 16.33 -10.74
CA LEU A 363 6.37 15.21 -10.28
C LEU A 363 7.18 14.30 -9.34
N GLY A 364 8.43 13.98 -9.68
CA GLY A 364 9.29 13.16 -8.84
C GLY A 364 9.57 13.81 -7.49
N LYS A 365 9.87 15.12 -7.45
CA LYS A 365 10.05 15.88 -6.21
C LYS A 365 8.80 15.80 -5.34
N ASP A 366 7.63 16.07 -5.92
CA ASP A 366 6.36 16.04 -5.18
C ASP A 366 6.01 14.63 -4.65
N VAL A 367 6.37 13.57 -5.38
CA VAL A 367 6.20 12.19 -4.92
C VAL A 367 7.10 11.91 -3.72
N ILE A 368 8.41 12.22 -3.80
CA ILE A 368 9.37 12.02 -2.71
C ILE A 368 8.90 12.75 -1.44
N ASP A 369 8.37 13.96 -1.58
CA ASP A 369 7.87 14.77 -0.46
C ASP A 369 6.59 14.17 0.18
N LEU A 370 5.78 13.43 -0.59
CA LEU A 370 4.57 12.77 -0.08
C LEU A 370 4.84 11.38 0.55
N LEU A 371 5.96 10.71 0.20
CA LEU A 371 6.26 9.35 0.66
C LEU A 371 6.26 9.17 2.18
N PRO A 372 6.79 10.10 3.00
CA PRO A 372 6.81 9.93 4.45
C PRO A 372 5.41 9.74 5.08
N ILE A 373 4.38 10.26 4.41
CA ILE A 373 2.99 10.23 4.88
C ILE A 373 2.34 8.87 4.60
N VAL A 374 2.85 8.08 3.64
CA VAL A 374 2.26 6.77 3.30
C VAL A 374 2.37 5.81 4.48
N ASN A 375 1.25 5.34 5.00
CA ASN A 375 1.25 4.30 6.04
C ASN A 375 1.28 2.90 5.42
N THR A 376 2.49 2.34 5.30
CA THR A 376 2.70 0.98 4.77
C THR A 376 2.00 -0.09 5.60
N ARG A 377 1.84 0.10 6.92
CA ARG A 377 1.22 -0.90 7.80
C ARG A 377 -0.28 -1.09 7.56
N MET A 378 -0.94 -0.13 6.92
CA MET A 378 -2.35 -0.24 6.54
C MET A 378 -2.54 -0.94 5.19
N LEU A 379 -1.44 -1.21 4.47
CA LEU A 379 -1.47 -1.88 3.19
C LEU A 379 -1.30 -3.39 3.37
N GLU A 380 -1.84 -4.15 2.42
CA GLU A 380 -1.60 -5.58 2.31
C GLU A 380 -0.09 -5.86 2.14
N ARG A 381 0.38 -7.06 2.50
CA ARG A 381 1.82 -7.37 2.44
C ARG A 381 2.41 -7.27 1.02
N SER A 382 1.66 -7.69 0.00
CA SER A 382 2.05 -7.52 -1.39
C SER A 382 2.23 -6.04 -1.74
N ASP A 383 1.32 -5.20 -1.24
CA ASP A 383 1.36 -3.76 -1.46
C ASP A 383 2.51 -3.12 -0.67
N GLN A 384 2.81 -3.58 0.55
CA GLN A 384 3.98 -3.12 1.31
C GLN A 384 5.28 -3.34 0.54
N GLN A 385 5.47 -4.54 -0.03
CA GLN A 385 6.65 -4.84 -0.85
C GLN A 385 6.66 -4.02 -2.14
N PHE A 386 5.50 -3.85 -2.76
CA PHE A 386 5.34 -3.00 -3.95
C PHE A 386 5.75 -1.56 -3.65
N VAL A 387 5.26 -0.97 -2.56
CA VAL A 387 5.59 0.40 -2.11
C VAL A 387 7.10 0.61 -1.99
N VAL A 388 7.78 -0.32 -1.33
CA VAL A 388 9.25 -0.25 -1.17
C VAL A 388 9.95 -0.24 -2.52
N SER A 389 9.52 -1.09 -3.46
CA SER A 389 10.04 -1.13 -4.83
C SER A 389 9.73 0.16 -5.60
N THR A 390 8.48 0.64 -5.53
CA THR A 390 8.03 1.88 -6.18
C THR A 390 8.83 3.07 -5.68
N PHE A 391 9.06 3.18 -4.37
CA PHE A 391 9.82 4.28 -3.79
C PHE A 391 11.26 4.28 -4.28
N ALA A 392 11.90 3.11 -4.34
CA ALA A 392 13.25 2.97 -4.87
C ALA A 392 13.31 3.38 -6.34
N GLY A 393 12.31 2.97 -7.14
CA GLY A 393 12.20 3.35 -8.54
C GLY A 393 12.07 4.86 -8.74
N VAL A 394 11.16 5.52 -8.01
CA VAL A 394 10.93 6.98 -8.12
C VAL A 394 12.20 7.78 -7.83
N ALA A 395 12.92 7.45 -6.75
CA ALA A 395 14.15 8.17 -6.39
C ALA A 395 15.25 7.99 -7.46
N THR A 396 15.34 6.78 -8.03
CA THR A 396 16.29 6.43 -9.09
C THR A 396 15.99 7.19 -10.38
N ASP A 397 14.72 7.25 -10.79
CA ASP A 397 14.27 7.97 -11.98
C ASP A 397 14.42 9.49 -11.83
N LEU A 398 14.02 10.05 -10.68
CA LEU A 398 14.20 11.47 -10.38
C LEU A 398 15.68 11.88 -10.40
N CYS A 399 16.57 11.05 -9.83
CA CYS A 399 18.01 11.26 -9.89
C CYS A 399 18.49 11.36 -11.35
N ALA A 400 18.07 10.43 -12.21
CA ALA A 400 18.43 10.46 -13.63
C ALA A 400 17.96 11.74 -14.34
N PHE A 401 16.72 12.18 -14.10
CA PHE A 401 16.22 13.44 -14.68
C PHE A 401 17.00 14.67 -14.19
N LEU A 402 17.29 14.75 -12.88
CA LEU A 402 18.05 15.86 -12.31
C LEU A 402 19.49 15.91 -12.86
N LEU A 403 20.12 14.76 -13.07
CA LEU A 403 21.45 14.68 -13.69
C LEU A 403 21.43 15.05 -15.18
N GLU A 404 20.37 14.72 -15.91
CA GLU A 404 20.15 15.21 -17.27
C GLU A 404 20.03 16.73 -17.32
N SER A 405 19.37 17.34 -16.34
CA SER A 405 19.27 18.79 -16.20
C SER A 405 20.46 19.45 -15.46
N ASN A 406 21.58 18.73 -15.28
CA ASN A 406 22.81 19.22 -14.64
C ASN A 406 22.61 19.75 -13.20
N GLN A 407 21.80 19.06 -12.40
CA GLN A 407 21.49 19.38 -10.99
C GLN A 407 21.99 18.26 -10.04
N PRO A 408 23.31 18.04 -9.90
CA PRO A 408 23.85 16.91 -9.14
C PRO A 408 23.62 16.97 -7.64
N ALA A 409 23.63 18.16 -7.04
CA ALA A 409 23.37 18.32 -5.61
C ALA A 409 21.92 17.96 -5.25
N ASP A 410 20.96 18.39 -6.07
CA ASP A 410 19.54 18.01 -5.93
C ASP A 410 19.36 16.50 -6.16
N ALA A 411 20.00 15.94 -7.20
CA ALA A 411 19.92 14.52 -7.51
C ALA A 411 20.35 13.67 -6.31
N LEU A 412 21.49 14.05 -5.71
CA LEU A 412 22.04 13.43 -4.52
C LEU A 412 21.12 13.58 -3.30
N TYR A 413 20.56 14.77 -3.07
CA TYR A 413 19.64 15.04 -1.97
C TYR A 413 18.35 14.22 -2.05
N TYR A 414 17.69 14.19 -3.22
CA TYR A 414 16.43 13.46 -3.38
C TYR A 414 16.63 11.93 -3.36
N LEU A 415 17.77 11.45 -3.86
CA LEU A 415 18.14 10.04 -3.78
C LEU A 415 18.33 9.58 -2.32
N GLU A 416 19.03 10.38 -1.51
CA GLU A 416 19.18 10.10 -0.08
C GLU A 416 17.88 10.25 0.70
N THR A 417 17.04 11.22 0.33
CA THR A 417 15.71 11.42 0.95
C THR A 417 14.81 10.22 0.70
N GLY A 418 14.69 9.76 -0.55
CA GLY A 418 13.93 8.57 -0.89
C GLY A 418 14.44 7.33 -0.15
N ARG A 419 15.76 7.15 -0.06
CA ARG A 419 16.34 6.01 0.66
C ARG A 419 16.14 6.10 2.18
N ALA A 420 16.22 7.30 2.77
CA ALA A 420 15.93 7.50 4.19
C ALA A 420 14.49 7.09 4.53
N VAL A 421 13.53 7.42 3.65
CA VAL A 421 12.14 6.96 3.79
C VAL A 421 12.03 5.44 3.69
N ILE A 422 12.66 4.82 2.67
CA ILE A 422 12.63 3.35 2.49
C ILE A 422 13.23 2.62 3.69
N ILE A 423 14.40 3.05 4.17
CA ILE A 423 15.05 2.49 5.36
C ILE A 423 14.16 2.70 6.59
N GLY A 424 13.56 3.88 6.73
CA GLY A 424 12.62 4.17 7.82
C GLY A 424 11.42 3.22 7.85
N GLN A 425 10.87 2.85 6.67
CA GLN A 425 9.75 1.91 6.56
C GLN A 425 10.18 0.44 6.72
N LEU A 426 11.31 0.04 6.13
CA LEU A 426 11.80 -1.36 6.15
C LEU A 426 12.39 -1.79 7.49
N VAL A 427 13.10 -0.89 8.17
CA VAL A 427 13.81 -1.20 9.41
C VAL A 427 12.88 -1.10 10.63
N ASP A 428 11.56 -0.95 10.42
CA ASP A 428 10.59 -0.69 11.49
C ASP A 428 11.13 0.41 12.41
N ALA A 429 11.53 1.55 11.81
CA ALA A 429 12.27 2.61 12.50
C ALA A 429 11.36 3.35 13.50
N ARG A 430 11.19 2.68 14.63
CA ARG A 430 10.88 3.17 15.96
C ARG A 430 11.97 4.12 16.50
N SER A 431 12.89 4.66 15.68
CA SER A 431 13.85 5.64 16.19
C SER A 431 13.14 6.98 16.36
N ASP A 432 12.70 7.62 15.29
CA ASP A 432 12.31 9.03 15.39
C ASP A 432 10.91 9.16 15.97
N VAL A 433 9.93 8.38 15.49
CA VAL A 433 8.56 8.47 16.03
C VAL A 433 8.46 7.88 17.43
N SER A 434 9.23 6.85 17.80
CA SER A 434 9.18 6.33 19.18
C SER A 434 10.04 7.13 20.15
N THR A 435 11.17 7.71 19.73
CA THR A 435 11.87 8.72 20.53
C THR A 435 11.01 9.98 20.68
N LEU A 436 10.28 10.39 19.64
CA LEU A 436 9.29 11.47 19.72
C LEU A 436 8.17 11.09 20.69
N ALA A 437 7.66 9.86 20.64
CA ALA A 437 6.64 9.39 21.59
C ALA A 437 7.14 9.36 23.04
N GLN A 438 8.43 9.15 23.28
CA GLN A 438 9.03 9.24 24.61
C GLN A 438 9.18 10.69 25.10
N GLN A 439 9.55 11.62 24.23
CA GLN A 439 9.79 13.02 24.62
C GLN A 439 8.51 13.89 24.59
N ARG A 440 7.67 13.70 23.56
CA ARG A 440 6.43 14.44 23.26
C ARG A 440 5.33 13.48 22.79
N PRO A 441 4.75 12.68 23.71
CA PRO A 441 3.74 11.68 23.37
C PRO A 441 2.47 12.26 22.75
N ASP A 442 2.13 13.51 23.08
CA ASP A 442 1.00 14.26 22.53
C ASP A 442 1.16 14.51 21.02
N VAL A 443 2.32 15.03 20.60
CA VAL A 443 2.61 15.34 19.20
C VAL A 443 2.80 14.06 18.39
N ALA A 444 3.46 13.05 18.96
CA ALA A 444 3.64 11.75 18.31
C ALA A 444 2.29 11.08 18.01
N ARG A 445 1.35 11.10 18.97
CA ARG A 445 0.01 10.55 18.80
C ARG A 445 -0.75 11.30 17.72
N ARG A 446 -0.76 12.64 17.78
CA ARG A 446 -1.43 13.48 16.77
C ARG A 446 -0.88 13.24 15.36
N TYR A 447 0.43 13.08 15.22
CA TYR A 447 1.07 12.73 13.94
C TYR A 447 0.61 11.36 13.41
N GLN A 448 0.55 10.35 14.29
CA GLN A 448 0.08 9.01 13.91
C GLN A 448 -1.41 9.02 13.51
N GLU A 449 -2.27 9.65 14.31
CA GLU A 449 -3.71 9.77 14.04
C GLU A 449 -3.98 10.44 12.69
N LEU A 450 -3.32 11.58 12.41
CA LEU A 450 -3.46 12.28 11.13
C LEU A 450 -2.96 11.43 9.96
N ARG A 451 -1.82 10.74 10.13
CA ARG A 451 -1.28 9.85 9.10
C ARG A 451 -2.23 8.70 8.81
N ASP A 452 -2.83 8.10 9.84
CA ASP A 452 -3.77 6.98 9.69
C ASP A 452 -5.06 7.45 9.02
N GLU A 453 -5.59 8.61 9.41
CA GLU A 453 -6.77 9.23 8.79
C GLU A 453 -6.58 9.50 7.28
N ILE A 454 -5.40 9.99 6.89
CA ILE A 454 -5.08 10.26 5.48
C ILE A 454 -4.99 8.96 4.66
N ASN A 455 -4.47 7.88 5.25
CA ASN A 455 -4.25 6.61 4.57
C ASN A 455 -5.45 5.65 4.67
N ALA A 456 -6.44 5.94 5.50
CA ALA A 456 -7.60 5.09 5.69
C ALA A 456 -8.32 4.80 4.36
N PRO A 457 -8.53 3.53 3.99
CA PRO A 457 -9.27 3.18 2.78
C PRO A 457 -10.74 3.55 2.94
N LEU A 458 -11.42 3.83 1.83
CA LEU A 458 -12.87 3.91 1.82
C LEU A 458 -13.43 2.53 1.58
N ARG A 459 -14.19 2.01 2.55
CA ARG A 459 -14.87 0.72 2.40
C ARG A 459 -16.25 0.94 1.75
N PRO A 460 -16.76 0.00 0.93
CA PRO A 460 -18.04 0.13 0.22
C PRO A 460 -19.23 0.43 1.14
N GLU A 461 -19.21 -0.09 2.37
CA GLU A 461 -20.23 0.16 3.40
C GLU A 461 -20.26 1.63 3.90
N GLN A 462 -19.39 2.51 3.40
CA GLN A 462 -19.04 3.79 4.02
C GLN A 462 -19.09 4.97 3.04
N GLU A 463 -19.95 4.92 2.02
CA GLU A 463 -20.21 6.07 1.14
C GLU A 463 -21.06 7.17 1.77
N ALA A 464 -21.47 6.94 3.00
CA ALA A 464 -22.16 7.93 3.78
C ALA A 464 -21.11 8.83 4.47
N ALA A 465 -20.59 9.80 3.69
CA ALA A 465 -20.21 11.14 4.16
C ALA A 465 -19.66 11.96 2.98
N ALA A 466 -20.50 12.83 2.42
CA ALA A 466 -20.11 13.91 1.52
C ALA A 466 -19.02 14.87 2.10
N GLN A 467 -18.56 14.64 3.33
CA GLN A 467 -17.54 15.40 4.07
C GLN A 467 -16.19 14.68 4.18
N MET A 468 -16.07 13.39 3.81
CA MET A 468 -14.78 12.67 3.86
C MET A 468 -13.71 13.28 2.93
N PRO A 469 -14.05 13.71 1.69
CA PRO A 469 -13.09 14.40 0.83
C PRO A 469 -12.57 15.72 1.41
N SER A 470 -13.42 16.48 2.12
CA SER A 470 -13.01 17.71 2.82
C SER A 470 -12.15 17.40 4.03
N ARG A 471 -12.51 16.39 4.83
CA ARG A 471 -11.75 16.03 6.04
C ARG A 471 -10.35 15.53 5.70
N ARG A 472 -10.18 14.69 4.67
CA ARG A 472 -8.84 14.25 4.24
C ARG A 472 -7.96 15.42 3.79
N ARG A 473 -8.55 16.43 3.16
CA ARG A 473 -7.83 17.65 2.74
C ARG A 473 -7.40 18.49 3.95
N GLU A 474 -8.26 18.61 4.95
CA GLU A 474 -7.95 19.28 6.22
C GLU A 474 -6.87 18.51 6.99
N ALA A 475 -6.99 17.19 7.12
CA ALA A 475 -6.02 16.33 7.78
C ALA A 475 -4.61 16.43 7.15
N LEU A 476 -4.52 16.54 5.82
CA LEU A 476 -3.24 16.80 5.13
C LEU A 476 -2.62 18.14 5.58
N SER A 477 -3.42 19.21 5.64
CA SER A 477 -2.93 20.52 6.09
C SER A 477 -2.56 20.53 7.58
N GLU A 478 -3.32 19.83 8.42
CA GLU A 478 -3.03 19.64 9.85
C GLU A 478 -1.75 18.82 10.04
N LEU A 479 -1.52 17.82 9.20
CA LEU A 479 -0.32 17.00 9.24
C LEU A 479 0.93 17.80 8.85
N ASP A 480 0.85 18.63 7.82
CA ASP A 480 1.97 19.51 7.43
C ASP A 480 2.36 20.44 8.58
N ALA A 481 1.36 21.06 9.24
CA ALA A 481 1.60 21.88 10.43
C ALA A 481 2.19 21.06 11.58
N CYS A 482 1.73 19.82 11.78
CA CYS A 482 2.26 18.91 12.78
C CYS A 482 3.73 18.54 12.52
N ILE A 483 4.11 18.26 11.26
CA ILE A 483 5.50 17.97 10.89
C ILE A 483 6.39 19.19 11.16
N GLN A 484 5.93 20.40 10.87
CA GLN A 484 6.70 21.62 11.19
C GLN A 484 6.85 21.83 12.70
N GLU A 485 5.81 21.52 13.50
CA GLU A 485 5.93 21.54 14.96
C GLU A 485 6.98 20.53 15.45
N ILE A 486 6.98 19.31 14.90
CA ILE A 486 7.97 18.28 15.26
C ILE A 486 9.39 18.76 14.93
N ARG A 487 9.58 19.38 13.77
CA ARG A 487 10.89 19.95 13.38
C ARG A 487 11.35 21.13 14.24
N GLY A 488 10.45 21.74 15.02
CA GLY A 488 10.80 22.74 16.02
C GLY A 488 11.31 22.16 17.34
N ILE A 489 11.24 20.83 17.54
CA ILE A 489 11.71 20.16 18.75
C ILE A 489 13.20 19.85 18.62
N THR A 490 13.98 20.16 19.65
CA THR A 490 15.42 19.88 19.67
C THR A 490 15.71 18.40 19.46
N GLY A 491 16.54 18.08 18.46
CA GLY A 491 16.86 16.71 18.06
C GLY A 491 15.94 16.10 16.99
N PHE A 492 14.89 16.83 16.58
CA PHE A 492 13.96 16.42 15.51
C PHE A 492 13.95 17.40 14.32
N GLU A 493 14.92 18.30 14.21
CA GLU A 493 15.01 19.32 13.16
C GLU A 493 15.02 18.70 11.76
N ARG A 494 15.52 17.46 11.64
CA ARG A 494 15.56 16.67 10.42
C ARG A 494 14.46 15.60 10.31
N PHE A 495 13.40 15.70 11.10
CA PHE A 495 12.31 14.72 11.05
C PHE A 495 11.77 14.56 9.61
N LEU A 496 11.85 13.33 9.09
CA LEU A 496 11.49 12.93 7.72
C LEU A 496 12.31 13.61 6.60
N LEU A 497 13.49 14.14 6.87
CA LEU A 497 14.39 14.73 5.87
C LEU A 497 15.63 13.84 5.63
N GLY A 498 16.04 13.71 4.37
CA GLY A 498 17.30 13.09 3.99
C GLY A 498 18.52 13.94 4.35
N GLN A 499 19.73 13.44 4.07
CA GLN A 499 20.97 14.20 4.22
C GLN A 499 21.14 15.22 3.12
N THR A 500 21.73 16.36 3.47
CA THR A 500 22.16 17.37 2.52
C THR A 500 23.46 16.97 1.84
N ALA A 501 23.71 17.57 0.68
CA ALA A 501 24.98 17.46 -0.02
C ALA A 501 26.16 17.82 0.90
N ALA A 502 26.06 18.91 1.65
CA ALA A 502 27.11 19.38 2.56
C ALA A 502 27.44 18.37 3.67
N GLU A 503 26.42 17.78 4.31
CA GLU A 503 26.61 16.73 5.32
C GLU A 503 27.30 15.50 4.72
N MET A 504 26.97 15.13 3.47
CA MET A 504 27.64 14.01 2.80
C MET A 504 29.08 14.32 2.38
N GLN A 505 29.39 15.56 2.03
CA GLN A 505 30.77 15.99 1.80
C GLN A 505 31.59 15.94 3.10
N GLU A 506 31.01 16.32 4.23
CA GLU A 506 31.65 16.18 5.55
C GLU A 506 31.93 14.69 5.87
N CYS A 507 31.01 13.79 5.52
CA CYS A 507 31.23 12.34 5.65
C CYS A 507 32.38 11.81 4.77
N ALA A 508 32.68 12.49 3.66
CA ALA A 508 33.70 12.12 2.69
C ALA A 508 35.11 12.64 3.04
N SER A 509 35.36 13.10 4.27
CA SER A 509 36.66 13.65 4.68
C SER A 509 37.84 12.65 4.63
N GLY A 510 37.56 11.34 4.52
CA GLY A 510 38.57 10.27 4.50
C GLY A 510 38.60 9.41 3.24
N GLY A 511 37.98 9.86 2.14
CA GLY A 511 37.85 9.11 0.88
C GLY A 511 36.72 9.63 0.00
N THR A 512 36.39 8.92 -1.07
CA THR A 512 35.29 9.32 -1.97
C THR A 512 34.07 8.44 -1.76
N ILE A 513 32.90 9.04 -1.56
CA ILE A 513 31.63 8.31 -1.62
C ILE A 513 31.21 8.26 -3.08
N VAL A 514 30.98 7.06 -3.61
CA VAL A 514 30.54 6.86 -4.99
C VAL A 514 29.13 6.29 -4.96
N VAL A 515 28.17 7.12 -5.39
CA VAL A 515 26.78 6.73 -5.54
C VAL A 515 26.54 6.29 -6.98
N VAL A 516 26.25 5.02 -7.22
CA VAL A 516 25.97 4.48 -8.57
C VAL A 516 24.47 4.31 -8.74
N ASN A 517 23.90 5.09 -9.65
CA ASN A 517 22.48 5.07 -10.00
C ASN A 517 22.28 4.42 -11.37
N VAL A 518 21.38 3.43 -11.43
CA VAL A 518 21.01 2.74 -12.68
C VAL A 518 19.52 2.92 -12.91
N ALA A 519 19.16 3.82 -13.82
CA ALA A 519 17.78 4.13 -14.18
C ALA A 519 17.48 3.75 -15.64
N MET A 520 16.19 3.74 -16.00
CA MET A 520 15.75 3.47 -17.38
C MET A 520 16.26 4.53 -18.37
N LEU A 521 16.30 5.80 -17.95
CA LEU A 521 16.70 6.92 -18.80
C LEU A 521 18.21 6.98 -19.02
N ARG A 522 18.98 6.86 -17.93
CA ARG A 522 20.44 6.91 -17.92
C ARG A 522 21.00 6.30 -16.64
N SER A 523 22.27 5.93 -16.68
CA SER A 523 23.02 5.46 -15.52
C SER A 523 24.21 6.36 -15.26
N ASP A 524 24.48 6.62 -13.99
CA ASP A 524 25.44 7.62 -13.57
C ASP A 524 26.13 7.22 -12.27
N ALA A 525 27.34 7.74 -12.06
CA ALA A 525 27.99 7.77 -10.75
C ALA A 525 28.10 9.22 -10.25
N ILE A 526 27.65 9.47 -9.02
CA ILE A 526 27.88 10.72 -8.29
C ILE A 526 29.04 10.50 -7.33
N LEU A 527 30.13 11.23 -7.53
CA LEU A 527 31.33 11.18 -6.71
C LEU A 527 31.28 12.35 -5.73
N VAL A 528 31.24 12.03 -4.44
CA VAL A 528 31.20 13.02 -3.36
C VAL A 528 32.53 12.96 -2.61
N SER A 529 33.28 14.05 -2.67
CA SER A 529 34.45 14.31 -1.84
C SER A 529 34.20 15.51 -0.93
N ALA A 530 35.10 15.75 0.03
CA ALA A 530 35.02 16.92 0.91
C ALA A 530 34.90 18.25 0.14
N ASP A 531 35.54 18.35 -1.03
CA ASP A 531 35.66 19.61 -1.78
C ASP A 531 34.71 19.71 -2.98
N ALA A 532 34.21 18.59 -3.52
CA ALA A 532 33.44 18.61 -4.75
C ALA A 532 32.41 17.48 -4.87
N ILE A 533 31.37 17.75 -5.67
CA ILE A 533 30.45 16.75 -6.19
C ILE A 533 30.65 16.68 -7.69
N LYS A 534 31.08 15.54 -8.19
CA LYS A 534 31.27 15.27 -9.63
C LYS A 534 30.31 14.19 -10.11
N THR A 535 30.00 14.21 -11.40
CA THR A 535 29.12 13.22 -12.04
C THR A 535 29.81 12.54 -13.20
N VAL A 536 29.64 11.23 -13.31
CA VAL A 536 30.17 10.42 -14.40
C VAL A 536 29.00 9.71 -15.06
N ASN A 537 28.76 10.01 -16.34
CA ASN A 537 27.78 9.28 -17.14
C ASN A 537 28.33 7.89 -17.48
N LEU A 538 27.53 6.84 -17.27
CA LEU A 538 27.89 5.44 -17.46
C LEU A 538 27.04 4.81 -18.59
N PRO A 539 27.23 5.21 -19.86
CA PRO A 539 26.36 4.82 -20.96
C PRO A 539 26.39 3.32 -21.29
N ARG A 540 27.41 2.60 -20.83
CA ARG A 540 27.53 1.13 -21.00
C ARG A 540 26.88 0.34 -19.86
N LEU A 541 26.49 0.99 -18.77
CA LEU A 541 25.78 0.39 -17.66
C LEU A 541 24.27 0.56 -17.88
N THR A 542 23.68 -0.12 -18.86
CA THR A 542 22.25 0.03 -19.13
C THR A 542 21.42 -0.74 -18.09
N ALA A 543 20.20 -0.26 -17.77
CA ALA A 543 19.29 -0.98 -16.89
C ALA A 543 18.96 -2.38 -17.41
N SER A 544 18.75 -2.52 -18.73
CA SER A 544 18.47 -3.81 -19.37
C SER A 544 19.63 -4.82 -19.21
N ASP A 545 20.87 -4.39 -19.42
CA ASP A 545 22.04 -5.27 -19.22
C ASP A 545 22.21 -5.64 -17.74
N ALA A 546 21.98 -4.68 -16.84
CA ALA A 546 22.02 -4.92 -15.40
C ALA A 546 20.97 -5.97 -14.97
N GLU A 547 19.74 -5.87 -15.46
CA GLU A 547 18.67 -6.85 -15.19
C GLU A 547 19.04 -8.25 -15.69
N VAL A 548 19.65 -8.37 -16.88
CA VAL A 548 20.12 -9.65 -17.42
C VAL A 548 21.13 -10.30 -16.47
N TRP A 549 22.08 -9.54 -15.94
CA TRP A 549 23.07 -10.06 -15.00
C TRP A 549 22.49 -10.39 -13.64
N LEU A 550 21.61 -9.55 -13.09
CA LEU A 550 20.97 -9.74 -11.79
C LEU A 550 19.97 -10.90 -11.78
N GLY A 551 19.37 -11.21 -12.93
CA GLY A 551 18.48 -12.35 -13.11
C GLY A 551 19.19 -13.70 -13.13
N LYS A 552 20.53 -13.75 -13.25
CA LYS A 552 21.29 -15.01 -13.29
C LYS A 552 21.41 -15.65 -11.91
N LYS A 553 21.24 -16.98 -11.87
CA LYS A 553 21.46 -17.78 -10.65
C LYS A 553 22.91 -18.26 -10.56
N TRP A 554 23.69 -17.60 -9.71
CA TRP A 554 25.13 -17.85 -9.52
C TRP A 554 25.46 -19.16 -8.77
N THR A 555 24.49 -19.77 -8.08
CA THR A 555 24.67 -21.02 -7.32
C THR A 555 24.03 -22.22 -8.01
N GLY A 556 24.63 -23.41 -7.92
CA GLY A 556 24.12 -24.62 -8.57
C GLY A 556 24.86 -25.91 -8.18
N PRO A 557 24.48 -27.06 -8.77
CA PRO A 557 25.14 -28.33 -8.55
C PRO A 557 26.62 -28.28 -8.92
N ARG A 558 27.43 -29.18 -8.36
CA ARG A 558 28.89 -29.22 -8.57
C ARG A 558 29.29 -29.33 -10.05
N SER A 559 28.46 -29.98 -10.88
CA SER A 559 28.64 -30.12 -12.33
C SER A 559 28.59 -28.78 -13.08
N GLU A 560 27.83 -27.80 -12.60
CA GLU A 560 27.64 -26.50 -13.26
C GLU A 560 28.62 -25.42 -12.75
N ARG A 561 29.34 -25.70 -11.66
CA ARG A 561 30.15 -24.70 -10.95
C ARG A 561 31.19 -24.01 -11.85
N ALA A 562 31.84 -24.75 -12.74
CA ALA A 562 32.83 -24.18 -13.65
C ALA A 562 32.20 -23.17 -14.62
N GLN A 563 31.05 -23.53 -15.22
CA GLN A 563 30.31 -22.66 -16.13
C GLN A 563 29.78 -21.41 -15.41
N LYS A 564 29.16 -21.57 -14.24
CA LYS A 564 28.66 -20.43 -13.45
C LYS A 564 29.77 -19.51 -12.98
N ASN A 565 30.92 -20.05 -12.58
CA ASN A 565 32.09 -19.24 -12.26
C ASN A 565 32.56 -18.42 -13.47
N LYS A 566 32.60 -19.03 -14.67
CA LYS A 566 32.97 -18.33 -15.90
C LYS A 566 32.00 -17.17 -16.19
N GLU A 567 30.70 -17.42 -16.14
CA GLU A 567 29.68 -16.38 -16.33
C GLU A 567 29.75 -15.27 -15.27
N TYR A 568 30.10 -15.62 -14.03
CA TYR A 568 30.27 -14.62 -12.96
C TYR A 568 31.51 -13.75 -13.21
N LEU A 569 32.59 -14.32 -13.73
CA LEU A 569 33.76 -13.53 -14.14
C LEU A 569 33.46 -12.63 -15.35
N GLU A 570 32.61 -13.07 -16.28
CA GLU A 570 32.11 -12.23 -17.38
C GLU A 570 31.28 -11.05 -16.85
N TYR A 571 30.42 -11.30 -15.84
CA TYR A 571 29.69 -10.24 -15.13
C TYR A 571 30.63 -9.23 -14.46
N LEU A 572 31.64 -9.70 -13.71
CA LEU A 572 32.62 -8.82 -13.06
C LEU A 572 33.44 -8.01 -14.06
N SER A 573 33.79 -8.60 -15.20
CA SER A 573 34.50 -7.93 -16.29
C SER A 573 33.62 -6.89 -16.99
N TRP A 574 32.33 -7.18 -17.17
CA TRP A 574 31.36 -6.21 -17.69
C TRP A 574 31.21 -5.03 -16.72
N LEU A 575 31.00 -5.31 -15.43
CA LEU A 575 30.83 -4.28 -14.40
C LEU A 575 32.08 -3.37 -14.28
N TRP A 576 33.26 -3.95 -14.48
CA TRP A 576 34.52 -3.21 -14.54
C TRP A 576 34.51 -2.17 -15.66
N GLU A 577 34.27 -2.59 -16.90
CA GLU A 577 34.30 -1.71 -18.08
C GLU A 577 33.11 -0.74 -18.11
N ALA A 578 31.94 -1.20 -17.69
CA ALA A 578 30.71 -0.41 -17.73
C ALA A 578 30.67 0.67 -16.64
N CYS A 579 31.35 0.47 -15.50
CA CYS A 579 31.23 1.32 -14.33
C CYS A 579 32.56 1.59 -13.63
N VAL A 580 33.14 0.57 -12.98
CA VAL A 580 34.17 0.79 -11.96
C VAL A 580 35.42 1.44 -12.54
N ARG A 581 35.87 1.01 -13.72
CA ARG A 581 37.04 1.59 -14.39
C ARG A 581 36.88 3.10 -14.63
N GLN A 582 35.71 3.53 -15.08
CA GLN A 582 35.42 4.95 -15.37
C GLN A 582 35.40 5.78 -14.10
N VAL A 583 34.77 5.26 -13.03
CA VAL A 583 34.80 5.88 -11.69
C VAL A 583 36.23 6.04 -11.19
N LEU A 584 37.06 4.99 -11.30
CA LEU A 584 38.42 5.01 -10.80
C LEU A 584 39.33 6.00 -11.54
N VAL A 585 39.10 6.24 -12.84
CA VAL A 585 39.82 7.27 -13.59
C VAL A 585 39.56 8.66 -12.99
N GLU A 586 38.31 8.94 -12.63
CA GLU A 586 37.91 10.24 -12.07
C GLU A 586 38.34 10.43 -10.61
N VAL A 587 38.34 9.36 -9.81
CA VAL A 587 38.86 9.38 -8.43
C VAL A 587 40.39 9.48 -8.43
N GLY A 588 41.07 8.67 -9.24
CA GLY A 588 42.53 8.60 -9.30
C GLY A 588 43.19 9.81 -9.96
N GLY A 589 42.47 10.54 -10.81
CA GLY A 589 42.95 11.81 -11.38
C GLY A 589 43.14 12.94 -10.35
N GLY A 590 42.74 12.73 -9.09
CA GLY A 590 42.89 13.69 -7.99
C GLY A 590 43.85 13.30 -6.86
N SER A 591 44.46 12.11 -6.90
CA SER A 591 45.37 11.64 -5.83
C SER A 591 46.80 11.48 -6.34
N ASP A 592 47.75 12.19 -5.74
CA ASP A 592 49.16 11.78 -5.79
C ASP A 592 49.27 10.43 -5.08
N LEU A 593 49.63 9.38 -5.83
CA LEU A 593 49.79 7.99 -5.35
C LEU A 593 50.87 7.81 -4.26
N ALA A 594 51.40 8.89 -3.70
CA ALA A 594 52.42 8.89 -2.65
C ALA A 594 51.89 8.40 -1.29
N ASP A 595 50.57 8.49 -1.02
CA ASP A 595 49.96 8.20 0.28
C ASP A 595 49.15 6.87 0.37
N GLY A 596 49.22 6.01 -0.65
CA GLY A 596 48.55 4.70 -0.66
C GLY A 596 47.32 4.61 -1.58
N LEU A 597 46.59 3.49 -1.53
CA LEU A 597 45.41 3.27 -2.38
C LEU A 597 44.24 4.17 -1.95
N PRO A 598 43.53 4.84 -2.88
CA PRO A 598 42.40 5.69 -2.52
C PRO A 598 41.26 4.88 -1.92
N ARG A 599 40.59 5.46 -0.92
CA ARG A 599 39.45 4.85 -0.24
C ARG A 599 38.15 5.23 -0.94
N ILE A 600 37.31 4.23 -1.23
CA ILE A 600 35.99 4.42 -1.82
C ILE A 600 34.91 3.76 -0.98
N TRP A 601 33.84 4.51 -0.70
CA TRP A 601 32.58 3.96 -0.20
C TRP A 601 31.58 3.82 -1.35
N TRP A 602 31.29 2.58 -1.72
CA TRP A 602 30.30 2.26 -2.75
C TRP A 602 28.89 2.31 -2.16
N LEU A 603 28.01 3.02 -2.86
CA LEU A 603 26.59 3.14 -2.54
C LEU A 603 25.81 2.92 -3.83
N GLY A 604 25.31 1.70 -4.03
CA GLY A 604 24.46 1.38 -5.18
C GLY A 604 23.00 1.75 -4.91
N THR A 605 22.30 2.29 -5.91
CA THR A 605 20.86 2.58 -5.85
C THR A 605 20.09 1.85 -6.95
N GLY A 606 18.84 1.47 -6.66
CA GLY A 606 18.04 0.66 -7.58
C GLY A 606 18.73 -0.67 -7.90
N LEU A 607 18.88 -0.99 -9.18
CA LEU A 607 19.56 -2.21 -9.67
C LEU A 607 21.03 -2.29 -9.23
N ALA A 608 21.69 -1.16 -8.95
CA ALA A 608 23.08 -1.15 -8.50
C ALA A 608 23.27 -1.61 -7.05
N SER A 609 22.21 -1.68 -6.24
CA SER A 609 22.29 -1.94 -4.79
C SER A 609 22.97 -3.27 -4.43
N SER A 610 22.86 -4.27 -5.31
CA SER A 610 23.44 -5.62 -5.12
C SER A 610 24.70 -5.88 -5.95
N MET A 611 25.26 -4.87 -6.62
CA MET A 611 26.40 -5.07 -7.52
C MET A 611 27.74 -5.12 -6.75
N PRO A 612 28.61 -6.11 -7.04
CA PRO A 612 29.87 -6.29 -6.34
C PRO A 612 30.98 -5.41 -6.92
N PHE A 613 30.82 -4.08 -6.87
CA PHE A 613 31.80 -3.10 -7.35
C PHE A 613 33.24 -3.37 -6.87
N HIS A 614 33.41 -3.79 -5.62
CA HIS A 614 34.72 -4.15 -5.05
C HIS A 614 35.42 -5.35 -5.72
N ALA A 615 34.66 -6.22 -6.39
CA ALA A 615 35.17 -7.42 -7.06
C ALA A 615 35.23 -7.25 -8.59
N ALA A 616 34.74 -6.13 -9.12
CA ALA A 616 34.74 -5.87 -10.55
C ALA A 616 36.19 -5.85 -11.08
N GLY A 617 36.44 -6.57 -12.18
CA GLY A 617 37.76 -6.62 -12.78
C GLY A 617 37.90 -7.69 -13.86
N THR A 618 39.01 -7.59 -14.58
CA THR A 618 39.45 -8.61 -15.54
C THR A 618 40.33 -9.62 -14.80
N HIS A 619 39.73 -10.69 -14.26
CA HIS A 619 40.40 -11.70 -13.41
C HIS A 619 41.29 -12.68 -14.19
N ALA A 620 42.00 -12.20 -15.21
CA ALA A 620 43.03 -12.97 -15.89
C ALA A 620 44.27 -13.12 -14.98
N ALA A 621 45.01 -14.22 -15.12
CA ALA A 621 46.21 -14.48 -14.32
C ALA A 621 47.23 -13.33 -14.48
N GLY A 622 47.57 -12.66 -13.37
CA GLY A 622 48.51 -11.54 -13.33
C GLY A 622 47.93 -10.17 -13.70
N SER A 623 46.63 -10.06 -13.94
CA SER A 623 45.98 -8.77 -14.21
C SER A 623 45.79 -7.95 -12.94
N THR A 624 46.19 -6.68 -12.97
CA THR A 624 45.89 -5.66 -11.94
C THR A 624 44.73 -4.74 -12.35
N GLU A 625 44.04 -5.06 -13.44
CA GLU A 625 42.86 -4.31 -13.92
C GLU A 625 41.60 -4.80 -13.20
N ASN A 626 41.56 -4.56 -11.89
CA ASN A 626 40.45 -4.87 -11.01
C ASN A 626 40.36 -3.85 -9.86
N ALA A 627 39.21 -3.80 -9.18
CA ALA A 627 38.97 -2.82 -8.12
C ALA A 627 39.81 -3.07 -6.86
N PHE A 628 40.02 -4.34 -6.49
CA PHE A 628 40.73 -4.72 -5.28
C PHE A 628 42.21 -4.27 -5.29
N ASP A 629 42.88 -4.32 -6.43
CA ASP A 629 44.27 -3.87 -6.58
C ASP A 629 44.40 -2.33 -6.66
N LYS A 630 43.31 -1.61 -6.93
CA LYS A 630 43.33 -0.17 -7.19
C LYS A 630 42.73 0.68 -6.08
N VAL A 631 41.86 0.15 -5.22
CA VAL A 631 41.18 0.93 -4.18
C VAL A 631 40.89 0.14 -2.91
N VAL A 632 40.84 0.85 -1.79
CA VAL A 632 40.25 0.31 -0.55
C VAL A 632 38.74 0.52 -0.60
N SER A 633 38.02 -0.54 -1.01
CA SER A 633 36.57 -0.52 -1.13
C SER A 633 35.86 -0.80 0.21
N SER A 634 34.81 -0.04 0.48
CA SER A 634 33.85 -0.31 1.56
C SER A 634 32.44 -0.04 1.05
N TYR A 635 31.43 -0.62 1.69
CA TYR A 635 30.02 -0.33 1.38
C TYR A 635 29.41 0.42 2.54
N THR A 636 28.52 1.35 2.24
CA THR A 636 27.72 2.01 3.27
C THR A 636 26.24 1.95 2.91
N PRO A 637 25.36 1.66 3.88
CA PRO A 637 23.92 1.75 3.65
C PRO A 637 23.44 3.20 3.65
N SER A 638 24.24 4.17 4.14
CA SER A 638 23.95 5.61 4.14
C SER A 638 25.15 6.49 4.47
N GLY A 639 25.10 7.79 4.15
CA GLY A 639 26.08 8.75 4.69
C GLY A 639 26.09 8.77 6.24
N GLN A 640 24.94 8.50 6.87
CA GLN A 640 24.80 8.45 8.34
C GLN A 640 25.55 7.26 8.94
N GLY A 641 25.57 6.13 8.22
CA GLY A 641 26.37 4.96 8.58
C GLY A 641 27.86 5.27 8.64
N ILE A 642 28.35 6.16 7.77
CA ILE A 642 29.75 6.63 7.79
C ILE A 642 30.02 7.48 9.04
N LEU A 643 29.15 8.45 9.35
CA LEU A 643 29.27 9.28 10.57
C LEU A 643 29.21 8.47 11.87
N GLN A 644 28.33 7.46 11.95
CA GLN A 644 28.26 6.59 13.11
C GLN A 644 29.53 5.72 13.23
N ALA A 645 30.01 5.16 12.12
CA ALA A 645 31.24 4.35 12.11
C ALA A 645 32.49 5.17 12.45
N SER A 646 32.59 6.42 11.96
CA SER A 646 33.73 7.31 12.26
C SER A 646 33.77 7.73 13.73
N ARG A 647 32.61 8.03 14.34
CA ARG A 647 32.48 8.34 15.77
C ARG A 647 32.85 7.15 16.67
N ILE A 648 32.50 5.92 16.26
CA ILE A 648 32.87 4.70 16.98
C ILE A 648 34.39 4.42 16.84
N GLY A 649 34.96 4.69 15.67
CA GLY A 649 36.40 4.53 15.39
C GLY A 649 37.29 5.47 16.19
N SER A 650 36.86 6.73 16.41
CA SER A 650 37.58 7.70 17.24
C SER A 650 37.58 7.40 18.75
N GLY A 651 36.79 6.41 19.21
CA GLY A 651 36.66 6.05 20.63
C GLY A 651 37.49 4.84 21.08
N ARG A 652 38.23 4.18 20.19
CA ARG A 652 39.11 3.04 20.53
C ARG A 652 40.58 3.39 20.34
N GLU A 653 41.14 4.10 21.32
CA GLU A 653 42.56 3.93 21.62
C GLU A 653 42.75 2.52 22.17
N TRP A 654 43.34 1.65 21.36
CA TRP A 654 43.87 0.37 21.86
C TRP A 654 45.02 0.69 22.82
N ARG A 655 44.74 0.63 24.13
CA ARG A 655 45.81 0.55 25.12
C ARG A 655 46.52 -0.80 24.90
N VAL A 656 47.78 -0.68 24.46
CA VAL A 656 48.76 -1.74 24.25
C VAL A 656 48.84 -2.69 25.44
#